data_AF-A0A4R0RFV5-F1
#
_entry.id   AF-A0A4R0RFV5-F1
#
_cell.length_a   1.000
_cell.length_b   1.000
_cell.length_c   1.000
_cell.angle_alpha   90.00
_cell.angle_beta   90.00
_cell.angle_gamma   90.00
#
_symmetry.space_group_name_H-M   'P 1'
#
loop_
_entity.id
_entity.type
_entity.pdbx_description
1 polymer ?
#
loop_
_entity_poly.entity_id
_entity_poly.type
_entity_poly.pdbx_seq_one_letter_code
_entity_poly.pdbx_strand_id
1 'polypeptide(L)'
;MAPDTTTSTSISGISGTHESTDHPPRYAPALPLDGDVELPALKHVLEDVALLEERLDAGLGIPPPGERTDSLFVDTEDAPGAVQEYCGWHEMYPSLFDFSITVMIADVPPKLLSYLIWVHRLLLAAYVEAPLEDLKRYWVVLQDEATELDMLDQMFAIRERLIEILRLADSDGGRIEEILHSELERQVDTLDKKWHLERQVYEGQRQPWKDYPEVYASYAEARVLTNRFDPTTKKMLELIKDVYKEATAVSERSIWFSYTIPIHLAQTLKRLGMEPAKQREYTDIAVRYLRLHRDLRPRLAKFLERPNEPPHPVSVALGKSWFKDRPFTDKEIEKSYRRCNRCGDQGPEVKLSWCTQCKQVYYCSKACQQAHWPEHKVYCRGIATYSAEANERGELQSSKIMAEFRQWNTNYGHYANHEALLCSMKMQEDVNRGRTHVVVRILEHLPHSQGPRFRVDKWGTFAFDDVLPDLSFLLRKSEQELRALRARIFDAVDQVAHAENPPAPLMFVDGIVAESMSTTVCARIFSETMRTGLKGHRPVKMLLPEGVSPSSSAASTTFEEAQTELTRLCKRKAAGLGPDPWYPTPGMQLLAKRLPPEYTDLRQFWDWLFTFPDFFSFCMRGPLCHISDESFPQVIWYLEIALRALSTTPVEVLKQYHMLERHCADNRDEIERVRGRLVSLYVRPVVGRYNDAITEVELQIEAHKTYLKEKGMPEVDMPWEDKSDLCRDYATSRMMTNVLDVETKKLLEIIIAHEDAHYQSRLSVILRIHLALVLQHLGVELDKAAALTEWCANFLRSRRSLQSWVSPLFKREAESAHPVLLALGENWLNEKDTDRERRHQGRICYGCGLSELWTILSQCDCKQALYCSERCQRDHWRQHRYLCKHMMQIQQQSSSLSRADRRVVKDFLKWNKIEDPRSRDAFIQALGLNQHACRSRLLVAIRTLDYVPDAEALRDRFTVAELGVYRVEDAIEGMMMYLRMSEEGVRELLLSSESIIGGVEPKEDKQYRRCTCVHPVVHVTKVRNVDVPGAAGFFCRYTTLGVIEDVTWDRSWRKRVNADGVEPTLPALPGNPRDMSFNFKGTCSRLDL
;
A
#
# COMPACT_ATOMS: atom_id res chain seq x y z
N MET A 1 31.49 -64.67 -12.09
CA MET A 1 31.38 -65.53 -13.28
C MET A 1 31.17 -64.61 -14.47
N ALA A 2 32.22 -64.51 -15.29
CA ALA A 2 32.27 -63.81 -16.58
C ALA A 2 31.39 -64.57 -17.63
N PRO A 3 31.32 -64.22 -18.94
CA PRO A 3 32.18 -63.26 -19.66
C PRO A 3 31.54 -62.42 -20.81
N ASP A 4 32.39 -61.49 -21.26
CA ASP A 4 32.79 -61.07 -22.62
C ASP A 4 31.75 -60.81 -23.73
N THR A 5 31.88 -59.68 -24.44
CA THR A 5 32.77 -59.61 -25.61
C THR A 5 32.90 -58.20 -26.21
N THR A 6 34.12 -57.95 -26.66
CA THR A 6 34.70 -56.79 -27.34
C THR A 6 34.32 -56.74 -28.83
N THR A 7 34.27 -55.54 -29.43
CA THR A 7 35.10 -55.15 -30.61
C THR A 7 34.85 -53.71 -31.08
N SER A 8 35.93 -53.15 -31.62
CA SER A 8 36.24 -51.80 -32.13
C SER A 8 35.47 -51.41 -33.40
N THR A 9 35.50 -50.20 -34.01
CA THR A 9 36.63 -49.26 -34.27
C THR A 9 36.09 -47.96 -34.89
N SER A 10 36.60 -46.80 -34.43
CA SER A 10 37.03 -45.58 -35.16
C SER A 10 36.16 -44.87 -36.22
N ILE A 11 35.94 -43.54 -36.08
CA ILE A 11 36.67 -42.43 -36.76
C ILE A 11 35.90 -41.07 -36.59
N SER A 12 36.64 -40.06 -36.12
CA SER A 12 36.52 -38.58 -36.19
C SER A 12 35.15 -37.86 -36.24
N GLY A 13 34.96 -36.93 -35.30
CA GLY A 13 33.95 -35.85 -35.40
C GLY A 13 34.03 -34.86 -34.25
N ILE A 14 34.78 -33.76 -34.47
CA ILE A 14 34.61 -32.39 -33.93
C ILE A 14 33.70 -32.28 -32.69
N SER A 15 34.30 -32.15 -31.51
CA SER A 15 33.61 -31.70 -30.29
C SER A 15 33.49 -30.18 -30.32
N GLY A 16 32.39 -29.67 -30.87
CA GLY A 16 31.89 -28.34 -30.54
C GLY A 16 31.09 -28.45 -29.23
N THR A 17 31.67 -27.99 -28.13
CA THR A 17 30.94 -27.74 -26.90
C THR A 17 29.97 -26.60 -27.17
N HIS A 18 28.67 -26.89 -27.25
CA HIS A 18 27.63 -25.88 -27.11
C HIS A 18 27.66 -25.41 -25.65
N GLU A 19 28.42 -24.37 -25.37
CA GLU A 19 28.18 -23.52 -24.20
C GLU A 19 26.82 -22.85 -24.42
N SER A 20 25.89 -23.15 -23.51
CA SER A 20 24.62 -22.45 -23.36
C SER A 20 24.96 -21.01 -22.98
N THR A 21 24.77 -20.07 -23.90
CA THR A 21 24.77 -18.64 -23.58
C THR A 21 23.46 -18.34 -22.86
N ASP A 22 23.45 -18.58 -21.55
CA ASP A 22 22.38 -18.15 -20.65
C ASP A 22 22.43 -16.62 -20.57
N HIS A 23 21.52 -15.94 -21.26
CA HIS A 23 21.29 -14.51 -21.08
C HIS A 23 20.23 -14.29 -19.99
N PRO A 24 20.41 -13.29 -19.10
CA PRO A 24 19.47 -13.01 -18.02
C PRO A 24 18.09 -12.51 -18.54
N PRO A 25 17.00 -12.68 -17.75
CA PRO A 25 15.63 -12.36 -18.18
C PRO A 25 15.38 -10.86 -18.40
N ARG A 26 14.49 -10.55 -19.36
CA ARG A 26 14.26 -9.24 -20.00
C ARG A 26 13.21 -8.34 -19.33
N TYR A 27 13.30 -8.15 -18.02
CA TYR A 27 12.63 -7.05 -17.31
C TYR A 27 13.72 -6.17 -16.72
N ALA A 28 13.58 -4.84 -16.63
CA ALA A 28 14.52 -3.98 -15.91
C ALA A 28 14.51 -4.36 -14.42
N PRO A 29 15.44 -5.21 -13.92
CA PRO A 29 15.50 -5.53 -12.51
C PRO A 29 16.21 -4.37 -11.81
N ALA A 30 16.38 -4.44 -10.50
CA ALA A 30 17.48 -3.71 -9.87
C ALA A 30 18.76 -3.99 -10.68
N LEU A 31 19.67 -3.01 -10.83
CA LEU A 31 20.98 -3.31 -11.43
C LEU A 31 21.56 -4.53 -10.69
N PRO A 32 22.05 -5.56 -11.39
CA PRO A 32 22.54 -6.76 -10.72
C PRO A 32 23.75 -6.38 -9.86
N LEU A 33 23.51 -6.23 -8.56
CA LEU A 33 24.55 -6.08 -7.55
C LEU A 33 24.82 -7.48 -6.99
N ASP A 34 26.09 -7.87 -6.90
CA ASP A 34 26.48 -9.12 -6.25
C ASP A 34 26.22 -9.00 -4.72
N GLY A 35 25.19 -9.70 -4.22
CA GLY A 35 24.85 -9.78 -2.80
C GLY A 35 23.40 -9.37 -2.47
N ASP A 36 22.91 -9.80 -1.30
CA ASP A 36 21.61 -9.39 -0.73
C ASP A 36 21.68 -7.89 -0.31
N VAL A 37 21.72 -6.98 -1.28
CA VAL A 37 21.72 -5.53 -1.03
C VAL A 37 20.32 -5.12 -0.57
N GLU A 38 20.20 -4.77 0.72
CA GLU A 38 18.95 -4.26 1.28
C GLU A 38 18.61 -2.90 0.69
N LEU A 39 17.35 -2.72 0.26
CA LEU A 39 16.84 -1.46 -0.27
C LEU A 39 16.95 -0.36 0.82
N PRO A 40 17.55 0.81 0.55
CA PRO A 40 17.64 1.88 1.53
C PRO A 40 16.27 2.28 2.05
N ALA A 41 16.16 2.48 3.37
CA ALA A 41 14.92 2.91 3.99
C ALA A 41 14.49 4.26 3.39
N LEU A 42 13.24 4.36 2.95
CA LEU A 42 12.71 5.57 2.27
C LEU A 42 12.90 6.86 3.08
N LYS A 43 13.07 6.76 4.40
CA LYS A 43 13.38 7.91 5.26
C LYS A 43 14.75 8.52 4.89
N HIS A 44 15.80 7.71 4.78
CA HIS A 44 17.16 8.18 4.49
C HIS A 44 17.26 8.78 3.09
N VAL A 45 16.55 8.17 2.13
CA VAL A 45 16.42 8.71 0.77
C VAL A 45 15.83 10.13 0.78
N LEU A 46 14.94 10.43 1.72
CA LEU A 46 14.33 11.76 1.85
C LEU A 46 15.21 12.75 2.60
N GLU A 47 16.10 12.27 3.46
CA GLU A 47 17.09 13.08 4.17
C GLU A 47 18.20 13.50 3.20
N ASP A 48 18.78 12.57 2.44
CA ASP A 48 19.71 12.85 1.35
C ASP A 48 19.16 13.88 0.34
N VAL A 49 17.87 13.78 0.02
CA VAL A 49 17.20 14.74 -0.87
C VAL A 49 17.10 16.12 -0.25
N ALA A 50 16.76 16.23 1.04
CA ALA A 50 16.66 17.52 1.72
C ALA A 50 18.03 18.22 1.77
N LEU A 51 19.09 17.46 2.05
CA LEU A 51 20.47 17.95 2.08
C LEU A 51 20.94 18.40 0.68
N LEU A 52 20.61 17.63 -0.35
CA LEU A 52 20.88 18.00 -1.73
C LEU A 52 20.18 19.31 -2.11
N GLU A 53 18.90 19.48 -1.74
CA GLU A 53 18.16 20.71 -2.01
C GLU A 53 18.76 21.92 -1.30
N GLU A 54 19.08 21.78 -0.01
CA GLU A 54 19.71 22.86 0.76
C GLU A 54 21.02 23.31 0.13
N ARG A 55 21.84 22.36 -0.29
CA ARG A 55 23.12 22.67 -0.92
C ARG A 55 22.96 23.37 -2.27
N LEU A 56 22.03 22.90 -3.10
CA LEU A 56 21.72 23.52 -4.38
C LEU A 56 21.15 24.94 -4.20
N ASP A 57 20.28 25.15 -3.20
CA ASP A 57 19.72 26.45 -2.85
C ASP A 57 20.78 27.42 -2.31
N ALA A 58 21.81 26.89 -1.63
CA ALA A 58 22.98 27.66 -1.21
C ALA A 58 23.92 28.02 -2.38
N GLY A 59 23.64 27.57 -3.61
CA GLY A 59 24.51 27.76 -4.77
C GLY A 59 25.84 27.02 -4.67
N LEU A 60 25.91 26.02 -3.79
CA LEU A 60 27.10 25.22 -3.56
C LEU A 60 27.12 24.04 -4.54
N GLY A 61 28.18 23.96 -5.35
CA GLY A 61 28.42 22.83 -6.25
C GLY A 61 28.96 21.60 -5.51
N ILE A 62 29.59 20.69 -6.25
CA ILE A 62 30.31 19.54 -5.67
C ILE A 62 31.29 20.07 -4.61
N PRO A 63 31.33 19.50 -3.40
CA PRO A 63 32.30 19.92 -2.40
C PRO A 63 33.73 19.70 -2.91
N PRO A 64 34.67 20.60 -2.57
CA PRO A 64 36.08 20.37 -2.83
C PRO A 64 36.55 19.09 -2.12
N PRO A 65 37.58 18.39 -2.63
CA PRO A 65 38.05 17.10 -2.09
C PRO A 65 38.32 17.08 -0.57
N GLY A 66 38.60 18.23 0.05
CA GLY A 66 38.84 18.37 1.48
C GLY A 66 37.61 18.45 2.39
N GLU A 67 36.39 18.51 1.83
CA GLU A 67 35.12 18.43 2.59
C GLU A 67 34.48 17.03 2.49
N ARG A 68 35.17 16.09 1.84
CA ARG A 68 34.75 14.70 1.70
C ARG A 68 35.09 13.89 2.95
N THR A 69 34.31 12.85 3.13
CA THR A 69 34.05 12.13 4.35
C THR A 69 34.93 10.88 4.32
N ASP A 70 35.74 10.54 5.33
CA ASP A 70 36.69 9.38 5.33
C ASP A 70 36.16 8.17 4.52
N SER A 71 36.56 8.07 3.24
CA SER A 71 35.75 7.47 2.17
C SER A 71 36.00 5.98 1.99
N LEU A 72 34.96 5.23 1.59
CA LEU A 72 35.04 3.87 1.07
C LEU A 72 35.55 3.81 -0.38
N PHE A 73 35.65 4.96 -1.07
CA PHE A 73 36.09 5.07 -2.46
C PHE A 73 37.59 5.42 -2.55
N VAL A 74 38.23 4.96 -3.63
CA VAL A 74 39.62 5.29 -3.97
C VAL A 74 39.75 6.79 -4.21
N ASP A 75 40.87 7.40 -3.80
CA ASP A 75 41.20 8.81 -4.04
C ASP A 75 40.92 9.22 -5.50
N THR A 76 39.90 10.06 -5.69
CA THR A 76 39.41 10.47 -7.01
C THR A 76 40.11 11.70 -7.57
N GLU A 77 41.15 12.27 -6.93
CA GLU A 77 41.82 13.49 -7.43
C GLU A 77 42.33 13.35 -8.87
N ASP A 78 42.76 12.15 -9.26
CA ASP A 78 43.22 11.82 -10.61
C ASP A 78 42.09 11.32 -11.55
N ALA A 79 40.85 11.21 -11.08
CA ALA A 79 39.73 10.68 -11.87
C ALA A 79 39.21 11.69 -12.91
N PRO A 80 38.58 11.23 -14.01
CA PRO A 80 37.85 12.11 -14.92
C PRO A 80 36.77 12.93 -14.19
N GLY A 81 36.55 14.18 -14.61
CA GLY A 81 35.68 15.12 -13.91
C GLY A 81 34.27 14.59 -13.59
N ALA A 82 33.63 13.89 -14.53
CA ALA A 82 32.31 13.30 -14.28
C ALA A 82 32.33 12.12 -13.28
N VAL A 83 33.44 11.37 -13.20
CA VAL A 83 33.62 10.34 -12.16
C VAL A 83 33.85 11.00 -10.80
N GLN A 84 34.63 12.07 -10.74
CA GLN A 84 34.81 12.87 -9.53
C GLN A 84 33.50 13.46 -9.02
N GLU A 85 32.65 13.91 -9.95
CA GLU A 85 31.33 14.45 -9.67
C GLU A 85 30.37 13.35 -9.18
N TYR A 86 30.25 12.24 -9.91
CA TYR A 86 29.38 11.14 -9.51
C TYR A 86 29.79 10.56 -8.16
N CYS A 87 31.07 10.20 -7.98
CA CYS A 87 31.55 9.64 -6.71
C CYS A 87 31.42 10.67 -5.59
N GLY A 88 31.69 11.95 -5.87
CA GLY A 88 31.52 13.01 -4.89
C GLY A 88 30.07 13.14 -4.41
N TRP A 89 29.09 13.10 -5.32
CA TRP A 89 27.68 13.16 -4.94
C TRP A 89 27.14 11.86 -4.35
N HIS A 90 27.59 10.69 -4.83
CA HIS A 90 27.22 9.39 -4.27
C HIS A 90 27.71 9.26 -2.83
N GLU A 91 28.94 9.70 -2.56
CA GLU A 91 29.51 9.69 -1.23
C GLU A 91 28.73 10.60 -0.26
N MET A 92 28.21 11.73 -0.75
CA MET A 92 27.41 12.64 0.06
C MET A 92 25.97 12.16 0.29
N TYR A 93 25.38 11.52 -0.72
CA TYR A 93 23.97 11.15 -0.71
C TYR A 93 23.78 9.66 -1.05
N PRO A 94 24.40 8.75 -0.28
CA PRO A 94 24.48 7.34 -0.64
C PRO A 94 23.11 6.67 -0.62
N SER A 95 22.22 7.03 0.31
CA SER A 95 20.89 6.43 0.39
C SER A 95 20.04 6.79 -0.83
N LEU A 96 20.10 8.04 -1.29
CA LEU A 96 19.43 8.49 -2.50
C LEU A 96 19.98 7.78 -3.72
N PHE A 97 21.29 7.68 -3.86
CA PHE A 97 21.89 7.02 -5.01
C PHE A 97 21.63 5.51 -5.02
N ASP A 98 21.84 4.83 -3.90
CA ASP A 98 21.61 3.40 -3.75
C ASP A 98 20.13 3.06 -3.97
N PHE A 99 19.21 3.87 -3.43
CA PHE A 99 17.79 3.73 -3.70
C PHE A 99 17.48 3.96 -5.18
N SER A 100 18.09 4.97 -5.82
CA SER A 100 17.89 5.27 -7.24
C SER A 100 18.23 4.07 -8.13
N ILE A 101 19.31 3.35 -7.83
CA ILE A 101 19.78 2.20 -8.61
C ILE A 101 19.06 0.89 -8.26
N THR A 102 18.61 0.69 -7.02
CA THR A 102 18.04 -0.59 -6.54
C THR A 102 16.51 -0.64 -6.51
N VAL A 103 15.81 0.49 -6.37
CA VAL A 103 14.35 0.50 -6.21
C VAL A 103 13.61 0.03 -7.47
N MET A 104 12.49 -0.68 -7.29
CA MET A 104 11.54 -0.89 -8.38
C MET A 104 10.88 0.44 -8.74
N ILE A 105 10.96 0.87 -10.01
CA ILE A 105 10.51 2.19 -10.45
C ILE A 105 9.02 2.45 -10.14
N ALA A 106 8.18 1.40 -10.14
CA ALA A 106 6.78 1.47 -9.78
C ALA A 106 6.52 1.86 -8.30
N ASP A 107 7.50 1.62 -7.41
CA ASP A 107 7.41 1.89 -5.97
C ASP A 107 7.97 3.27 -5.59
N VAL A 108 8.60 3.98 -6.54
CA VAL A 108 9.21 5.29 -6.29
C VAL A 108 8.16 6.35 -5.93
N PRO A 109 8.28 6.99 -4.76
CA PRO A 109 7.47 8.13 -4.40
C PRO A 109 7.61 9.26 -5.43
N PRO A 110 6.50 9.89 -5.84
CA PRO A 110 6.45 10.91 -6.89
C PRO A 110 7.39 12.09 -6.71
N LYS A 111 7.50 12.56 -5.47
CA LYS A 111 8.39 13.65 -5.09
C LYS A 111 9.87 13.31 -5.30
N LEU A 112 10.23 12.05 -5.42
CA LEU A 112 11.62 11.62 -5.61
C LEU A 112 12.06 11.56 -7.08
N LEU A 113 11.12 11.66 -8.02
CA LEU A 113 11.41 11.42 -9.45
C LEU A 113 12.43 12.41 -10.03
N SER A 114 12.40 13.69 -9.63
CA SER A 114 13.37 14.70 -10.06
C SER A 114 14.80 14.39 -9.63
N TYR A 115 15.01 13.89 -8.41
CA TYR A 115 16.34 13.53 -7.92
C TYR A 115 16.83 12.23 -8.55
N LEU A 116 15.94 11.25 -8.74
CA LEU A 116 16.31 10.04 -9.49
C LEU A 116 16.73 10.36 -10.92
N ILE A 117 16.05 11.31 -11.59
CA ILE A 117 16.48 11.83 -12.91
C ILE A 117 17.89 12.40 -12.82
N TRP A 118 18.17 13.21 -11.80
CA TRP A 118 19.48 13.82 -11.62
C TRP A 118 20.58 12.78 -11.37
N VAL A 119 20.38 11.84 -10.43
CA VAL A 119 21.32 10.76 -10.10
C VAL A 119 21.69 9.95 -11.34
N HIS A 120 20.69 9.47 -12.09
CA HIS A 120 20.96 8.64 -13.27
C HIS A 120 21.69 9.42 -14.37
N ARG A 121 21.50 10.74 -14.47
CA ARG A 121 22.26 11.58 -15.42
C ARG A 121 23.71 11.77 -15.00
N LEU A 122 23.98 11.94 -13.71
CA LEU A 122 25.34 11.97 -13.19
C LEU A 122 26.07 10.65 -13.44
N LEU A 123 25.40 9.54 -13.12
CA LEU A 123 25.96 8.21 -13.38
C LEU A 123 26.25 8.00 -14.86
N LEU A 124 25.33 8.36 -15.76
CA LEU A 124 25.57 8.28 -17.20
C LEU A 124 26.71 9.18 -17.67
N ALA A 125 26.89 10.37 -17.08
CA ALA A 125 28.01 11.25 -17.41
C ALA A 125 29.35 10.59 -17.06
N ALA A 126 29.45 9.98 -15.87
CA ALA A 126 30.64 9.24 -15.46
C ALA A 126 31.00 8.14 -16.47
N TYR A 127 30.02 7.33 -16.90
CA TYR A 127 30.23 6.27 -17.90
C TYR A 127 30.60 6.79 -19.30
N VAL A 128 30.12 7.98 -19.69
CA VAL A 128 30.38 8.55 -21.02
C VAL A 128 31.77 9.19 -21.11
N GLU A 129 32.23 9.81 -20.03
CA GLU A 129 33.43 10.64 -20.04
C GLU A 129 34.69 9.91 -19.58
N ALA A 130 34.56 8.82 -18.81
CA ALA A 130 35.70 8.06 -18.30
C ALA A 130 36.01 6.82 -19.13
N PRO A 131 37.31 6.49 -19.34
CA PRO A 131 37.69 5.20 -19.89
C PRO A 131 37.36 4.07 -18.90
N LEU A 132 37.13 2.86 -19.42
CA LEU A 132 36.77 1.69 -18.63
C LEU A 132 37.74 1.41 -17.47
N GLU A 133 39.04 1.61 -17.68
CA GLU A 133 40.05 1.39 -16.63
C GLU A 133 39.89 2.36 -15.44
N ASP A 134 39.44 3.59 -15.69
CA ASP A 134 39.15 4.54 -14.62
C ASP A 134 37.86 4.15 -13.90
N LEU A 135 36.82 3.73 -14.63
CA LEU A 135 35.57 3.25 -14.02
C LEU A 135 35.79 2.03 -13.10
N LYS A 136 36.69 1.12 -13.48
CA LYS A 136 37.14 0.01 -12.64
C LYS A 136 37.92 0.49 -11.43
N ARG A 137 38.93 1.34 -11.66
CA ARG A 137 39.80 1.88 -10.61
C ARG A 137 39.01 2.60 -9.51
N TYR A 138 37.91 3.27 -9.86
CA TYR A 138 37.07 4.03 -8.93
C TYR A 138 35.78 3.31 -8.53
N TRP A 139 35.67 2.00 -8.79
CA TRP A 139 34.56 1.15 -8.31
C TRP A 139 33.18 1.61 -8.79
N VAL A 140 33.11 2.34 -9.91
CA VAL A 140 31.85 2.67 -10.58
C VAL A 140 31.32 1.45 -11.33
N VAL A 141 32.23 0.58 -11.80
CA VAL A 141 31.93 -0.75 -12.34
C VAL A 141 32.42 -1.81 -11.37
N LEU A 142 31.56 -2.75 -10.98
CA LEU A 142 31.78 -3.67 -9.86
C LEU A 142 32.67 -4.89 -10.17
N GLN A 143 33.06 -5.10 -11.43
CA GLN A 143 33.80 -6.31 -11.84
C GLN A 143 35.15 -5.96 -12.47
N ASP A 144 36.23 -6.46 -11.85
CA ASP A 144 37.61 -6.27 -12.32
C ASP A 144 37.82 -6.79 -13.76
N GLU A 145 37.06 -7.81 -14.16
CA GLU A 145 37.10 -8.42 -15.50
C GLU A 145 36.20 -7.74 -16.54
N ALA A 146 35.51 -6.63 -16.21
CA ALA A 146 34.57 -5.98 -17.13
C ALA A 146 35.23 -5.54 -18.46
N THR A 147 34.49 -5.68 -19.55
CA THR A 147 34.88 -5.32 -20.92
C THR A 147 34.18 -4.04 -21.39
N GLU A 148 34.57 -3.49 -22.55
CA GLU A 148 33.87 -2.34 -23.16
C GLU A 148 32.41 -2.69 -23.49
N LEU A 149 32.13 -3.97 -23.79
CA LEU A 149 30.77 -4.45 -23.99
C LEU A 149 29.96 -4.41 -22.69
N ASP A 150 30.53 -4.85 -21.57
CA ASP A 150 29.88 -4.81 -20.26
C ASP A 150 29.59 -3.36 -19.82
N MET A 151 30.50 -2.43 -20.14
CA MET A 151 30.30 -1.00 -19.91
C MET A 151 29.10 -0.47 -20.69
N LEU A 152 28.99 -0.81 -21.98
CA LEU A 152 27.84 -0.41 -22.81
C LEU A 152 26.53 -1.02 -22.33
N ASP A 153 26.57 -2.24 -21.79
CA ASP A 153 25.41 -2.91 -21.19
C ASP A 153 24.94 -2.22 -19.91
N GLN A 154 25.87 -1.82 -19.04
CA GLN A 154 25.53 -1.03 -17.86
C GLN A 154 24.97 0.35 -18.24
N MET A 155 25.60 1.05 -19.18
CA MET A 155 25.08 2.31 -19.72
C MET A 155 23.67 2.17 -20.28
N PHE A 156 23.43 1.08 -21.00
CA PHE A 156 22.12 0.76 -21.54
C PHE A 156 21.08 0.60 -20.41
N ALA A 157 21.39 -0.19 -19.38
CA ALA A 157 20.50 -0.44 -18.24
C ALA A 157 20.20 0.84 -17.43
N ILE A 158 21.23 1.63 -17.10
CA ILE A 158 21.08 2.90 -16.37
C ILE A 158 20.18 3.86 -17.17
N ARG A 159 20.38 3.96 -18.49
CA ARG A 159 19.58 4.86 -19.32
C ARG A 159 18.16 4.37 -19.53
N GLU A 160 17.93 3.06 -19.60
CA GLU A 160 16.57 2.50 -19.63
C GLU A 160 15.79 2.89 -18.35
N ARG A 161 16.43 2.77 -17.18
CA ARG A 161 15.84 3.23 -15.91
C ARG A 161 15.53 4.73 -15.92
N LEU A 162 16.46 5.56 -16.37
CA LEU A 162 16.24 7.01 -16.50
C LEU A 162 15.04 7.32 -17.41
N ILE A 163 14.92 6.62 -18.54
CA ILE A 163 13.78 6.76 -19.47
C ILE A 163 12.46 6.43 -18.77
N GLU A 164 12.41 5.37 -17.96
CA GLU A 164 11.22 5.01 -17.19
C GLU A 164 10.87 6.05 -16.11
N ILE A 165 11.87 6.56 -15.39
CA ILE A 165 11.68 7.63 -14.40
C ILE A 165 11.12 8.90 -15.08
N LEU A 166 11.69 9.29 -16.23
CA LEU A 166 11.22 10.42 -17.02
C LEU A 166 9.78 10.24 -17.50
N ARG A 167 9.34 9.01 -17.79
CA ARG A 167 7.94 8.72 -18.14
C ARG A 167 6.97 8.87 -16.96
N LEU A 168 7.46 8.68 -15.73
CA LEU A 168 6.68 8.80 -14.50
C LEU A 168 6.64 10.21 -13.93
N ALA A 169 7.64 11.04 -14.23
CA ALA A 169 7.71 12.45 -13.82
C ALA A 169 6.64 13.25 -14.57
N ASP A 170 5.83 14.02 -13.84
CA ASP A 170 4.69 14.74 -14.41
C ASP A 170 5.18 15.86 -15.35
N SER A 171 4.57 15.98 -16.53
CA SER A 171 5.01 16.93 -17.55
C SER A 171 4.37 18.31 -17.36
N ASP A 172 4.80 19.00 -16.31
CA ASP A 172 4.60 20.46 -16.21
C ASP A 172 5.45 21.16 -17.28
N GLY A 173 4.91 21.27 -18.50
CA GLY A 173 5.36 22.25 -19.50
C GLY A 173 6.23 21.76 -20.67
N GLY A 174 6.25 20.47 -21.04
CA GLY A 174 6.91 20.00 -22.27
C GLY A 174 8.43 19.77 -22.18
N ARG A 175 9.07 20.20 -21.09
CA ARG A 175 10.53 20.10 -20.86
C ARG A 175 11.00 18.66 -20.65
N ILE A 176 10.16 17.81 -20.07
CA ILE A 176 10.47 16.40 -19.82
C ILE A 176 10.47 15.60 -21.11
N GLU A 177 9.57 15.91 -22.06
CA GLU A 177 9.54 15.27 -23.36
C GLU A 177 10.81 15.55 -24.19
N GLU A 178 11.38 16.76 -24.07
CA GLU A 178 12.66 17.11 -24.70
C GLU A 178 13.84 16.35 -24.10
N ILE A 179 13.89 16.25 -22.76
CA ILE A 179 14.92 15.47 -22.06
C ILE A 179 14.79 13.98 -22.44
N LEU A 180 13.59 13.43 -22.38
CA LEU A 180 13.28 12.06 -22.78
C LEU A 180 13.73 11.76 -24.21
N HIS A 181 13.45 12.67 -25.15
CA HIS A 181 13.91 12.52 -26.53
C HIS A 181 15.44 12.48 -26.63
N SER A 182 16.15 13.38 -25.94
CA SER A 182 17.61 13.44 -25.96
C SER A 182 18.26 12.18 -25.38
N GLU A 183 17.72 11.63 -24.29
CA GLU A 183 18.26 10.41 -23.71
C GLU A 183 17.94 9.19 -24.58
N LEU A 184 16.75 9.12 -25.20
CA LEU A 184 16.44 8.05 -26.16
C LEU A 184 17.33 8.10 -27.41
N GLU A 185 17.70 9.28 -27.89
CA GLU A 185 18.66 9.44 -29.00
C GLU A 185 20.02 8.83 -28.63
N ARG A 186 20.55 9.21 -27.46
CA ARG A 186 21.81 8.65 -26.94
C ARG A 186 21.73 7.14 -26.69
N GLN A 187 20.56 6.62 -26.31
CA GLN A 187 20.37 5.17 -26.15
C GLN A 187 20.47 4.43 -27.48
N VAL A 188 19.88 4.98 -28.54
CA VAL A 188 20.01 4.42 -29.90
C VAL A 188 21.46 4.48 -30.36
N ASP A 189 22.17 5.59 -30.12
CA ASP A 189 23.60 5.68 -30.43
C ASP A 189 24.44 4.66 -29.65
N THR A 190 24.11 4.41 -28.38
CA THR A 190 24.78 3.41 -27.52
C THR A 190 24.55 2.00 -28.08
N LEU A 191 23.31 1.68 -28.49
CA LEU A 191 22.98 0.42 -29.14
C LEU A 191 23.71 0.24 -30.47
N ASP A 192 23.81 1.28 -31.29
CA ASP A 192 24.53 1.21 -32.56
C ASP A 192 26.04 0.96 -32.35
N LYS A 193 26.64 1.59 -31.33
CA LYS A 193 28.04 1.31 -30.93
C LYS A 193 28.21 -0.12 -30.42
N LYS A 194 27.34 -0.57 -29.52
CA LYS A 194 27.32 -1.95 -29.01
C LYS A 194 27.23 -2.94 -30.17
N TRP A 195 26.30 -2.69 -31.09
CA TRP A 195 26.11 -3.48 -32.30
C TRP A 195 27.36 -3.55 -33.19
N HIS A 196 28.07 -2.43 -33.36
CA HIS A 196 29.32 -2.39 -34.12
C HIS A 196 30.42 -3.26 -33.50
N LEU A 197 30.52 -3.31 -32.17
CA LEU A 197 31.47 -4.15 -31.44
C LEU A 197 31.07 -5.64 -31.50
N GLU A 198 29.80 -5.96 -31.24
CA GLU A 198 29.29 -7.34 -31.33
C GLU A 198 29.44 -7.93 -32.73
N ARG A 199 29.29 -7.13 -33.78
CA ARG A 199 29.43 -7.58 -35.17
C ARG A 199 30.88 -7.93 -35.55
N GLN A 200 31.88 -7.44 -34.82
CA GLN A 200 33.26 -7.92 -34.97
C GLN A 200 33.44 -9.34 -34.41
N VAL A 201 32.55 -9.76 -33.50
CA VAL A 201 32.57 -11.05 -32.82
C VAL A 201 31.62 -12.07 -33.48
N TYR A 202 30.48 -11.61 -34.00
CA TYR A 202 29.44 -12.48 -34.57
C TYR A 202 29.19 -12.22 -36.06
N GLU A 203 29.42 -13.24 -36.90
CA GLU A 203 29.14 -13.21 -38.34
C GLU A 203 27.61 -13.26 -38.61
N GLY A 204 26.92 -12.12 -38.56
CA GLY A 204 25.49 -12.05 -38.87
C GLY A 204 24.94 -10.63 -39.13
N GLN A 205 23.98 -10.53 -40.06
CA GLN A 205 23.21 -9.30 -40.32
C GLN A 205 22.02 -9.18 -39.35
N ARG A 206 22.24 -8.94 -38.05
CA ARG A 206 21.11 -8.49 -37.21
C ARG A 206 20.86 -7.00 -37.42
N GLN A 207 19.65 -6.57 -37.05
CA GLN A 207 19.18 -5.21 -37.19
C GLN A 207 18.82 -4.71 -35.78
N PRO A 208 19.43 -3.62 -35.28
CA PRO A 208 19.29 -3.24 -33.87
C PRO A 208 17.85 -2.91 -33.47
N TRP A 209 17.02 -2.41 -34.39
CA TRP A 209 15.58 -2.20 -34.15
C TRP A 209 14.75 -3.49 -34.10
N LYS A 210 15.28 -4.63 -34.60
CA LYS A 210 14.64 -5.95 -34.43
C LYS A 210 15.02 -6.58 -33.09
N ASP A 211 16.23 -6.33 -32.63
CA ASP A 211 16.74 -6.85 -31.36
C ASP A 211 16.22 -6.02 -30.16
N TYR A 212 16.08 -4.70 -30.34
CA TYR A 212 15.61 -3.75 -29.31
C TYR A 212 14.42 -2.87 -29.77
N PRO A 213 13.30 -3.47 -30.24
CA PRO A 213 12.19 -2.71 -30.83
C PRO A 213 11.57 -1.68 -29.88
N GLU A 214 11.53 -1.95 -28.58
CA GLU A 214 10.92 -1.05 -27.59
C GLU A 214 11.69 0.27 -27.41
N VAL A 215 13.01 0.23 -27.51
CA VAL A 215 13.87 1.42 -27.41
C VAL A 215 13.64 2.33 -28.62
N TYR A 216 13.64 1.74 -29.81
CA TYR A 216 13.38 2.48 -31.05
C TYR A 216 11.94 2.99 -31.14
N ALA A 217 10.96 2.22 -30.64
CA ALA A 217 9.58 2.66 -30.54
C ALA A 217 9.43 3.85 -29.59
N SER A 218 10.08 3.78 -28.43
CA SER A 218 10.16 4.88 -27.46
C SER A 218 10.79 6.13 -28.07
N TYR A 219 11.92 5.96 -28.78
CA TYR A 219 12.63 7.05 -29.43
C TYR A 219 11.77 7.73 -30.51
N ALA A 220 11.09 6.94 -31.34
CA ALA A 220 10.18 7.45 -32.35
C ALA A 220 8.99 8.21 -31.73
N GLU A 221 8.40 7.70 -30.64
CA GLU A 221 7.37 8.39 -29.86
C GLU A 221 7.89 9.72 -29.29
N ALA A 222 9.09 9.74 -28.71
CA ALA A 222 9.69 10.95 -28.15
C ALA A 222 9.98 12.03 -29.22
N ARG A 223 10.37 11.63 -30.43
CA ARG A 223 10.49 12.56 -31.59
C ARG A 223 9.14 13.22 -31.93
N VAL A 224 8.06 12.44 -31.91
CA VAL A 224 6.70 12.97 -32.15
C VAL A 224 6.22 13.86 -31.00
N LEU A 225 6.58 13.53 -29.76
CA LEU A 225 6.26 14.35 -28.59
C LEU A 225 6.96 15.72 -28.62
N THR A 226 8.19 15.76 -29.12
CA THR A 226 9.02 16.96 -29.24
C THR A 226 8.85 17.71 -30.57
N ASN A 227 7.77 17.43 -31.31
CA ASN A 227 7.46 18.06 -32.60
C ASN A 227 8.54 17.90 -33.70
N ARG A 228 9.41 16.89 -33.61
CA ARG A 228 10.44 16.59 -34.62
C ARG A 228 9.87 15.70 -35.71
N PHE A 229 9.17 16.32 -36.66
CA PHE A 229 8.57 15.63 -37.81
C PHE A 229 9.48 15.73 -39.04
N ASP A 230 10.32 14.73 -39.24
CA ASP A 230 11.25 14.61 -40.38
C ASP A 230 11.18 13.21 -41.03
N PRO A 231 11.81 13.01 -42.21
CA PRO A 231 11.83 11.70 -42.86
C PRO A 231 12.43 10.58 -41.99
N THR A 232 13.33 10.91 -41.06
CA THR A 232 13.93 9.95 -40.13
C THR A 232 12.87 9.42 -39.16
N THR A 233 12.05 10.30 -38.58
CA THR A 233 10.95 9.94 -37.68
C THR A 233 9.93 9.05 -38.38
N LYS A 234 9.57 9.38 -39.62
CA LYS A 234 8.72 8.53 -40.46
C LYS A 234 9.33 7.14 -40.65
N LYS A 235 10.60 7.07 -41.07
CA LYS A 235 11.31 5.81 -41.34
C LYS A 235 11.37 4.92 -40.10
N MET A 236 11.68 5.47 -38.92
CA MET A 236 11.71 4.71 -37.67
C MET A 236 10.33 4.13 -37.33
N LEU A 237 9.27 4.94 -37.41
CA LEU A 237 7.92 4.47 -37.14
C LEU A 237 7.48 3.37 -38.12
N GLU A 238 7.87 3.46 -39.41
CA GLU A 238 7.61 2.40 -40.40
C GLU A 238 8.39 1.11 -40.09
N LEU A 239 9.67 1.21 -39.71
CA LEU A 239 10.49 0.05 -39.33
C LEU A 239 9.91 -0.68 -38.11
N ILE A 240 9.57 0.05 -37.06
CA ILE A 240 9.07 -0.54 -35.81
C ILE A 240 7.66 -1.12 -35.97
N LYS A 241 6.83 -0.50 -36.81
CA LYS A 241 5.53 -1.08 -37.19
C LYS A 241 5.71 -2.49 -37.77
N ASP A 242 6.67 -2.66 -38.68
CA ASP A 242 6.91 -3.96 -39.31
C ASP A 242 7.45 -4.99 -38.30
N VAL A 243 8.31 -4.56 -37.37
CA VAL A 243 8.78 -5.44 -36.28
C VAL A 243 7.63 -5.92 -35.39
N TYR A 244 6.75 -5.03 -34.93
CA TYR A 244 5.61 -5.44 -34.08
C TYR A 244 4.56 -6.25 -34.83
N LYS A 245 4.50 -6.15 -36.17
CA LYS A 245 3.65 -7.01 -36.98
C LYS A 245 4.20 -8.43 -37.10
N GLU A 246 5.52 -8.59 -37.04
CA GLU A 246 6.22 -9.88 -37.13
C GLU A 246 6.49 -10.52 -35.75
N ALA A 247 6.41 -9.74 -34.67
CA ALA A 247 6.68 -10.19 -33.30
C ALA A 247 5.68 -11.27 -32.85
N THR A 248 6.22 -12.38 -32.34
CA THR A 248 5.42 -13.49 -31.77
C THR A 248 5.23 -13.35 -30.25
N ALA A 249 6.07 -12.54 -29.60
CA ALA A 249 6.04 -12.22 -28.19
C ALA A 249 5.55 -10.79 -27.97
N VAL A 250 4.68 -10.61 -26.97
CA VAL A 250 4.00 -9.35 -26.72
C VAL A 250 4.14 -8.98 -25.24
N SER A 251 5.00 -8.00 -24.96
CA SER A 251 5.08 -7.32 -23.66
C SER A 251 3.96 -6.27 -23.56
N GLU A 252 3.69 -5.75 -22.35
CA GLU A 252 2.77 -4.61 -22.19
C GLU A 252 3.24 -3.37 -22.96
N ARG A 253 4.55 -3.18 -23.11
CA ARG A 253 5.11 -2.10 -23.94
C ARG A 253 4.89 -2.36 -25.43
N SER A 254 5.05 -3.60 -25.90
CA SER A 254 4.72 -3.97 -27.28
C SER A 254 3.25 -3.70 -27.60
N ILE A 255 2.36 -4.02 -26.66
CA ILE A 255 0.92 -3.68 -26.71
C ILE A 255 0.76 -2.17 -26.87
N TRP A 256 1.36 -1.38 -25.98
CA TRP A 256 1.30 0.09 -26.04
C TRP A 256 1.74 0.63 -27.41
N PHE A 257 2.91 0.23 -27.89
CA PHE A 257 3.47 0.74 -29.14
C PHE A 257 2.69 0.28 -30.37
N SER A 258 2.09 -0.92 -30.35
CA SER A 258 1.19 -1.36 -31.41
C SER A 258 0.00 -0.40 -31.62
N TYR A 259 -0.36 0.39 -30.59
CA TYR A 259 -1.44 1.37 -30.63
C TYR A 259 -0.94 2.79 -30.91
N THR A 260 0.18 3.18 -30.32
CA THR A 260 0.69 4.55 -30.48
C THR A 260 1.41 4.75 -31.81
N ILE A 261 2.03 3.75 -32.40
CA ILE A 261 2.72 3.88 -33.69
C ILE A 261 1.78 4.35 -34.82
N PRO A 262 0.59 3.77 -35.04
CA PRO A 262 -0.37 4.30 -36.02
C PRO A 262 -0.80 5.75 -35.72
N ILE A 263 -0.98 6.11 -34.45
CA ILE A 263 -1.33 7.48 -34.02
C ILE A 263 -0.20 8.45 -34.42
N HIS A 264 1.03 8.10 -34.07
CA HIS A 264 2.25 8.86 -34.35
C HIS A 264 2.54 8.96 -35.86
N LEU A 265 2.34 7.89 -36.63
CA LEU A 265 2.46 7.89 -38.11
C LEU A 265 1.42 8.80 -38.75
N ALA A 266 0.17 8.76 -38.29
CA ALA A 266 -0.89 9.62 -38.79
C ALA A 266 -0.57 11.10 -38.58
N GLN A 267 0.00 11.47 -37.42
CA GLN A 267 0.45 12.83 -37.15
C GLN A 267 1.69 13.21 -37.97
N THR A 268 2.69 12.33 -38.01
CA THR A 268 3.96 12.59 -38.71
C THR A 268 3.75 12.83 -40.20
N LEU A 269 2.98 11.98 -40.87
CA LEU A 269 2.66 12.16 -42.29
C LEU A 269 1.84 13.43 -42.55
N LYS A 270 0.93 13.78 -41.63
CA LYS A 270 0.13 15.00 -41.72
C LYS A 270 1.02 16.25 -41.61
N ARG A 271 1.98 16.26 -40.69
CA ARG A 271 2.92 17.37 -40.47
C ARG A 271 3.95 17.50 -41.60
N LEU A 272 4.41 16.38 -42.17
CA LEU A 272 5.30 16.38 -43.34
C LEU A 272 4.60 16.76 -44.65
N GLY A 273 3.26 16.70 -44.71
CA GLY A 273 2.51 16.90 -45.95
C GLY A 273 2.76 15.79 -46.99
N MET A 274 3.14 14.59 -46.55
CA MET A 274 3.51 13.47 -47.41
C MET A 274 2.47 12.34 -47.33
N GLU A 275 2.33 11.59 -48.43
CA GLU A 275 1.53 10.34 -48.50
C GLU A 275 0.13 10.45 -47.87
N PRO A 276 -0.75 11.35 -48.35
CA PRO A 276 -2.06 11.60 -47.75
C PRO A 276 -2.96 10.35 -47.68
N ALA A 277 -2.79 9.40 -48.60
CA ALA A 277 -3.49 8.12 -48.57
C ALA A 277 -3.09 7.27 -47.34
N LYS A 278 -1.78 7.09 -47.10
CA LYS A 278 -1.27 6.38 -45.91
C LYS A 278 -1.61 7.12 -44.62
N GLN A 279 -1.54 8.45 -44.63
CA GLN A 279 -1.94 9.28 -43.50
C GLN A 279 -3.39 9.00 -43.08
N ARG A 280 -4.31 8.93 -44.05
CA ARG A 280 -5.72 8.59 -43.83
C ARG A 280 -5.88 7.15 -43.35
N GLU A 281 -5.18 6.20 -43.95
CA GLU A 281 -5.18 4.80 -43.54
C GLU A 281 -4.79 4.64 -42.07
N TYR A 282 -3.66 5.23 -41.64
CA TYR A 282 -3.22 5.18 -40.24
C TYR A 282 -4.19 5.89 -39.30
N THR A 283 -4.81 6.99 -39.74
CA THR A 283 -5.88 7.66 -38.98
C THR A 283 -7.05 6.72 -38.76
N ASP A 284 -7.51 6.02 -39.79
CA ASP A 284 -8.65 5.10 -39.72
C ASP A 284 -8.34 3.87 -38.86
N ILE A 285 -7.11 3.34 -38.93
CA ILE A 285 -6.62 2.26 -38.05
C ILE A 285 -6.68 2.70 -36.59
N ALA A 286 -6.06 3.85 -36.26
CA ALA A 286 -6.03 4.39 -34.90
C ALA A 286 -7.44 4.70 -34.37
N VAL A 287 -8.32 5.30 -35.19
CA VAL A 287 -9.70 5.60 -34.78
C VAL A 287 -10.50 4.33 -34.50
N ARG A 288 -10.36 3.31 -35.35
CA ARG A 288 -11.02 2.01 -35.14
C ARG A 288 -10.56 1.39 -33.82
N TYR A 289 -9.26 1.45 -33.54
CA TYR A 289 -8.67 1.00 -32.29
C TYR A 289 -9.27 1.73 -31.07
N LEU A 290 -9.14 3.04 -31.03
CA LEU A 290 -9.48 3.86 -29.87
C LEU A 290 -10.98 3.92 -29.57
N ARG A 291 -11.83 3.64 -30.56
CA ARG A 291 -13.26 3.46 -30.34
C ARG A 291 -13.59 2.15 -29.61
N LEU A 292 -12.78 1.11 -29.79
CA LEU A 292 -12.93 -0.17 -29.10
C LEU A 292 -12.27 -0.17 -27.72
N HIS A 293 -11.20 0.62 -27.54
CA HIS A 293 -10.40 0.70 -26.32
C HIS A 293 -10.44 2.10 -25.71
N ARG A 294 -11.62 2.49 -25.23
CA ARG A 294 -11.80 3.80 -24.56
C ARG A 294 -11.05 3.88 -23.23
N ASP A 295 -10.68 2.73 -22.66
CA ASP A 295 -9.85 2.57 -21.46
C ASP A 295 -8.48 3.23 -21.61
N LEU A 296 -7.95 3.29 -22.84
CA LEU A 296 -6.70 3.99 -23.12
C LEU A 296 -6.84 5.52 -23.15
N ARG A 297 -8.06 6.06 -23.10
CA ARG A 297 -8.29 7.51 -23.24
C ARG A 297 -7.53 8.36 -22.21
N PRO A 298 -7.53 8.07 -20.90
CA PRO A 298 -6.77 8.89 -19.95
C PRO A 298 -5.28 8.95 -20.30
N ARG A 299 -4.70 7.82 -20.75
CA ARG A 299 -3.30 7.74 -21.16
C ARG A 299 -3.02 8.44 -22.49
N LEU A 300 -3.98 8.43 -23.43
CA LEU A 300 -3.79 8.93 -24.79
C LEU A 300 -4.31 10.34 -25.05
N ALA A 301 -5.19 10.87 -24.18
CA ALA A 301 -5.74 12.22 -24.33
C ALA A 301 -4.63 13.27 -24.39
N LYS A 302 -3.56 13.11 -23.59
CA LYS A 302 -2.38 13.99 -23.63
C LYS A 302 -1.65 14.01 -24.98
N PHE A 303 -1.73 12.94 -25.77
CA PHE A 303 -1.15 12.92 -27.12
C PHE A 303 -2.08 13.51 -28.18
N LEU A 304 -3.40 13.36 -27.98
CA LEU A 304 -4.43 13.71 -28.94
C LEU A 304 -4.96 15.15 -28.77
N GLU A 305 -4.87 15.72 -27.57
CA GLU A 305 -5.36 17.06 -27.20
C GLU A 305 -4.22 17.94 -26.65
N ARG A 306 -3.18 18.18 -27.47
CA ARG A 306 -2.09 19.10 -27.10
C ARG A 306 -2.54 20.56 -27.29
N PRO A 307 -2.63 21.39 -26.23
CA PRO A 307 -3.25 22.72 -26.28
C PRO A 307 -2.59 23.69 -27.28
N ASN A 308 -1.28 23.53 -27.50
CA ASN A 308 -0.47 24.44 -28.30
C ASN A 308 -0.13 23.89 -29.70
N GLU A 309 -0.77 22.79 -30.12
CA GLU A 309 -0.52 22.18 -31.42
C GLU A 309 -1.77 22.17 -32.32
N PRO A 310 -1.60 22.11 -33.65
CA PRO A 310 -2.69 21.83 -34.57
C PRO A 310 -3.45 20.55 -34.16
N PRO A 311 -4.78 20.49 -34.35
CA PRO A 311 -5.58 19.33 -33.98
C PRO A 311 -5.04 18.04 -34.60
N HIS A 312 -4.77 17.05 -33.74
CA HIS A 312 -4.29 15.74 -34.16
C HIS A 312 -5.31 15.07 -35.11
N PRO A 313 -4.90 14.46 -36.24
CA PRO A 313 -5.84 13.89 -37.23
C PRO A 313 -6.74 12.81 -36.61
N VAL A 314 -6.19 11.98 -35.72
CA VAL A 314 -6.95 10.99 -34.94
C VAL A 314 -7.94 11.67 -33.98
N SER A 315 -7.58 12.77 -33.31
CA SER A 315 -8.48 13.53 -32.43
C SER A 315 -9.67 14.11 -33.22
N VAL A 316 -9.39 14.72 -34.37
CA VAL A 316 -10.40 15.24 -35.30
C VAL A 316 -11.37 14.13 -35.74
N ALA A 317 -10.85 12.96 -36.09
CA ALA A 317 -11.65 11.82 -36.55
C ALA A 317 -12.42 11.09 -35.42
N LEU A 318 -11.91 11.09 -34.19
CA LEU A 318 -12.62 10.59 -33.02
C LEU A 318 -13.78 11.50 -32.60
N GLY A 319 -13.60 12.82 -32.76
CA GLY A 319 -14.57 13.84 -32.41
C GLY A 319 -14.65 14.15 -30.91
N LYS A 320 -15.11 15.36 -30.57
CA LYS A 320 -15.17 15.88 -29.18
C LYS A 320 -15.95 14.99 -28.20
N SER A 321 -16.88 14.18 -28.69
CA SER A 321 -17.65 13.26 -27.85
C SER A 321 -16.81 12.13 -27.24
N TRP A 322 -15.71 11.73 -27.88
CA TRP A 322 -14.85 10.66 -27.38
C TRP A 322 -14.13 11.07 -26.09
N PHE A 323 -13.76 12.35 -26.00
CA PHE A 323 -13.07 12.97 -24.85
C PHE A 323 -13.98 13.26 -23.65
N LYS A 324 -15.31 13.17 -23.79
CA LYS A 324 -16.24 13.33 -22.66
C LYS A 324 -16.16 12.17 -21.68
N ASP A 325 -15.94 12.49 -20.40
CA ASP A 325 -15.93 11.52 -19.30
C ASP A 325 -17.26 10.78 -19.19
N ARG A 326 -17.24 9.50 -19.55
CA ARG A 326 -18.31 8.55 -19.21
C ARG A 326 -17.70 7.27 -18.65
N PRO A 327 -18.35 6.64 -17.65
CA PRO A 327 -17.92 5.34 -17.15
C PRO A 327 -17.90 4.29 -18.26
N PHE A 328 -16.99 3.33 -18.13
CA PHE A 328 -16.95 2.14 -18.96
C PHE A 328 -18.18 1.27 -18.70
N THR A 329 -18.71 0.66 -19.75
CA THR A 329 -19.70 -0.40 -19.60
C THR A 329 -19.00 -1.73 -19.32
N ASP A 330 -19.65 -2.65 -18.61
CA ASP A 330 -19.08 -3.98 -18.32
C ASP A 330 -18.63 -4.72 -19.60
N LYS A 331 -19.32 -4.50 -20.72
CA LYS A 331 -18.94 -5.06 -22.03
C LYS A 331 -17.69 -4.43 -22.63
N GLU A 332 -17.41 -3.17 -22.35
CA GLU A 332 -16.17 -2.50 -22.77
C GLU A 332 -15.00 -3.03 -21.94
N ILE A 333 -15.20 -3.18 -20.62
CA ILE A 333 -14.22 -3.79 -19.70
C ILE A 333 -13.95 -5.26 -20.09
N GLU A 334 -14.99 -6.06 -20.31
CA GLU A 334 -14.84 -7.47 -20.70
C GLU A 334 -14.06 -7.60 -22.02
N LYS A 335 -14.23 -6.67 -22.96
CA LYS A 335 -13.51 -6.69 -24.24
C LYS A 335 -12.05 -6.27 -24.10
N SER A 336 -11.72 -5.34 -23.21
CA SER A 336 -10.33 -4.89 -23.03
C SER A 336 -9.42 -5.99 -22.48
N TYR A 337 -9.96 -6.99 -21.78
CA TYR A 337 -9.20 -8.13 -21.29
C TYR A 337 -9.03 -9.29 -22.29
N ARG A 338 -9.66 -9.23 -23.47
CA ARG A 338 -9.58 -10.34 -24.46
C ARG A 338 -8.27 -10.26 -25.23
N ARG A 339 -7.42 -11.28 -25.04
CA ARG A 339 -6.14 -11.45 -25.76
C ARG A 339 -6.01 -12.82 -26.39
N CYS A 340 -5.28 -12.91 -27.49
CA CYS A 340 -4.84 -14.20 -28.01
C CYS A 340 -4.01 -14.93 -26.96
N ASN A 341 -4.37 -16.17 -26.61
CA ASN A 341 -3.65 -16.96 -25.60
C ASN A 341 -2.26 -17.45 -26.06
N ARG A 342 -1.92 -17.30 -27.35
CA ARG A 342 -0.57 -17.61 -27.85
C ARG A 342 0.32 -16.37 -27.96
N CYS A 343 -0.11 -15.38 -28.75
CA CYS A 343 0.71 -14.21 -29.05
C CYS A 343 0.36 -13.00 -28.19
N GLY A 344 -0.71 -13.01 -27.39
CA GLY A 344 -1.10 -11.86 -26.58
C GLY A 344 -1.86 -10.75 -27.31
N ASP A 345 -2.03 -10.83 -28.64
CA ASP A 345 -2.71 -9.78 -29.42
C ASP A 345 -4.12 -9.45 -28.89
N GLN A 346 -4.36 -8.16 -28.64
CA GLN A 346 -5.65 -7.58 -28.23
C GLN A 346 -6.25 -6.68 -29.33
N GLY A 347 -5.59 -6.59 -30.49
CA GLY A 347 -5.85 -5.53 -31.47
C GLY A 347 -7.18 -5.63 -32.25
N PRO A 348 -7.70 -4.51 -32.77
CA PRO A 348 -8.93 -4.39 -33.56
C PRO A 348 -8.79 -4.97 -34.96
N GLU A 349 -7.56 -5.22 -35.42
CA GLU A 349 -7.26 -5.81 -36.72
C GLU A 349 -7.44 -7.33 -36.70
N VAL A 350 -7.36 -7.96 -35.52
CA VAL A 350 -7.45 -9.40 -35.36
C VAL A 350 -8.76 -9.77 -34.69
N LYS A 351 -9.64 -10.39 -35.48
CA LYS A 351 -10.87 -10.98 -34.95
C LYS A 351 -10.51 -12.18 -34.09
N LEU A 352 -10.51 -11.97 -32.77
CA LEU A 352 -10.31 -13.06 -31.83
C LEU A 352 -11.45 -14.08 -31.97
N SER A 353 -11.04 -15.32 -32.23
CA SER A 353 -11.92 -16.48 -32.29
C SER A 353 -11.70 -17.33 -31.06
N TRP A 354 -12.80 -17.83 -30.49
CA TRP A 354 -12.72 -18.76 -29.38
C TRP A 354 -12.20 -20.11 -29.87
N CYS A 355 -11.50 -20.84 -29.01
CA CYS A 355 -11.34 -22.27 -29.21
C CYS A 355 -12.73 -22.91 -29.40
N THR A 356 -12.96 -23.54 -30.55
CA THR A 356 -14.28 -24.09 -30.90
C THR A 356 -14.72 -25.22 -29.97
N GLN A 357 -13.76 -25.87 -29.30
CA GLN A 357 -14.00 -26.99 -28.40
C GLN A 357 -14.29 -26.53 -26.96
N CYS A 358 -13.36 -25.80 -26.31
CA CYS A 358 -13.54 -25.41 -24.91
C CYS A 358 -14.23 -24.05 -24.71
N LYS A 359 -14.14 -23.15 -25.70
CA LYS A 359 -14.63 -21.75 -25.62
C LYS A 359 -14.17 -21.03 -24.35
N GLN A 360 -12.89 -21.18 -23.98
CA GLN A 360 -12.29 -20.47 -22.84
C GLN A 360 -11.14 -19.54 -23.23
N VAL A 361 -10.42 -19.91 -24.28
CA VAL A 361 -9.25 -19.19 -24.76
C VAL A 361 -9.54 -18.58 -26.11
N TYR A 362 -8.91 -17.44 -26.39
CA TYR A 362 -9.05 -16.73 -27.64
C TYR A 362 -7.79 -16.91 -28.49
N TYR A 363 -7.98 -16.92 -29.81
CA TYR A 363 -6.90 -16.95 -30.78
C TYR A 363 -7.17 -15.96 -31.90
N CYS A 364 -6.15 -15.18 -32.25
CA CYS A 364 -6.20 -14.28 -33.40
C CYS A 364 -6.14 -15.02 -34.75
N SER A 365 -5.60 -16.23 -34.77
CA SER A 365 -5.47 -17.06 -35.98
C SER A 365 -5.43 -18.56 -35.67
N LYS A 366 -5.65 -19.39 -36.69
CA LYS A 366 -5.50 -20.85 -36.59
C LYS A 366 -4.04 -21.26 -36.31
N ALA A 367 -3.07 -20.49 -36.80
CA ALA A 367 -1.65 -20.73 -36.55
C ALA A 367 -1.33 -20.55 -35.04
N CYS A 368 -1.82 -19.47 -34.43
CA CYS A 368 -1.69 -19.25 -32.99
C CYS A 368 -2.37 -20.34 -32.16
N GLN A 369 -3.55 -20.80 -32.59
CA GLN A 369 -4.22 -21.94 -31.97
C GLN A 369 -3.38 -23.23 -32.04
N GLN A 370 -2.81 -23.54 -33.21
CA GLN A 370 -1.99 -24.73 -33.41
C GLN A 370 -0.69 -24.67 -32.60
N ALA A 371 -0.06 -23.50 -32.50
CA ALA A 371 1.15 -23.30 -31.73
C ALA A 371 0.93 -23.42 -30.22
N HIS A 372 -0.17 -22.90 -29.68
CA HIS A 372 -0.55 -23.07 -28.26
C HIS A 372 -1.17 -24.45 -27.96
N TRP A 373 -1.50 -25.24 -28.99
CA TRP A 373 -2.22 -26.49 -28.80
C TRP A 373 -1.52 -27.52 -27.89
N PRO A 374 -0.19 -27.75 -27.96
CA PRO A 374 0.47 -28.72 -27.09
C PRO A 374 0.23 -28.45 -25.60
N GLU A 375 0.29 -27.18 -25.19
CA GLU A 375 0.03 -26.69 -23.84
C GLU A 375 -1.49 -26.73 -23.53
N HIS A 376 -2.31 -26.19 -24.44
CA HIS A 376 -3.74 -26.04 -24.23
C HIS A 376 -4.54 -27.36 -24.27
N LYS A 377 -4.09 -28.36 -25.03
CA LYS A 377 -4.85 -29.58 -25.36
C LYS A 377 -5.29 -30.35 -24.11
N VAL A 378 -4.47 -30.39 -23.07
CA VAL A 378 -4.80 -31.09 -21.81
C VAL A 378 -6.01 -30.41 -21.16
N TYR A 379 -5.93 -29.11 -20.96
CA TYR A 379 -7.01 -28.29 -20.41
C TYR A 379 -8.28 -28.30 -21.30
N CYS A 380 -8.10 -28.17 -22.62
CA CYS A 380 -9.19 -28.18 -23.59
C CYS A 380 -9.98 -29.48 -23.56
N ARG A 381 -9.29 -30.63 -23.49
CA ARG A 381 -9.93 -31.94 -23.39
C ARG A 381 -10.70 -32.10 -22.08
N GLY A 382 -10.12 -31.68 -20.95
CA GLY A 382 -10.81 -31.71 -19.67
C GLY A 382 -12.17 -31.00 -19.73
N ILE A 383 -12.20 -29.77 -20.24
CA ILE A 383 -13.44 -28.99 -20.39
C ILE A 383 -14.41 -29.61 -21.41
N ALA A 384 -13.89 -30.13 -22.52
CA ALA A 384 -14.70 -30.71 -23.58
C ALA A 384 -15.39 -32.00 -23.13
N THR A 385 -14.64 -32.90 -22.49
CA THR A 385 -15.16 -34.15 -21.91
C THR A 385 -16.22 -33.82 -20.87
N TYR A 386 -15.92 -32.89 -19.97
CA TYR A 386 -16.87 -32.43 -18.97
C TYR A 386 -18.18 -31.90 -19.59
N SER A 387 -18.06 -31.07 -20.64
CA SER A 387 -19.23 -30.51 -21.34
C SER A 387 -20.03 -31.59 -22.08
N ALA A 388 -19.36 -32.62 -22.63
CA ALA A 388 -20.01 -33.75 -23.29
C ALA A 388 -20.76 -34.63 -22.29
N GLU A 389 -20.12 -35.00 -21.17
CA GLU A 389 -20.76 -35.79 -20.11
C GLU A 389 -21.97 -35.07 -19.50
N ALA A 390 -21.89 -33.75 -19.30
CA ALA A 390 -23.03 -32.96 -18.81
C ALA A 390 -24.21 -32.97 -19.79
N ASN A 391 -23.93 -32.91 -21.11
CA ASN A 391 -24.96 -32.98 -22.14
C ASN A 391 -25.56 -34.39 -22.26
N GLU A 392 -24.75 -35.46 -22.18
CA GLU A 392 -25.19 -36.86 -22.22
C GLU A 392 -26.08 -37.23 -21.02
N ARG A 393 -25.81 -36.65 -19.84
CA ARG A 393 -26.68 -36.78 -18.66
C ARG A 393 -28.03 -36.06 -18.79
N GLY A 394 -28.30 -35.39 -19.91
CA GLY A 394 -29.55 -34.64 -20.12
C GLY A 394 -29.67 -33.38 -19.25
N GLU A 395 -28.56 -32.94 -18.66
CA GLU A 395 -28.53 -31.77 -17.78
C GLU A 395 -28.39 -30.48 -18.59
N LEU A 396 -29.35 -30.21 -19.49
CA LEU A 396 -29.34 -29.04 -20.37
C LEU A 396 -29.26 -27.71 -19.59
N GLN A 397 -29.84 -27.69 -18.38
CA GLN A 397 -29.71 -26.61 -17.40
C GLN A 397 -28.27 -26.46 -16.92
N SER A 398 -27.58 -27.54 -16.54
CA SER A 398 -26.16 -27.52 -16.17
C SER A 398 -25.28 -27.00 -17.30
N SER A 399 -25.58 -27.34 -18.56
CA SER A 399 -24.84 -26.85 -19.73
C SER A 399 -24.93 -25.32 -19.88
N LYS A 400 -26.13 -24.75 -19.69
CA LYS A 400 -26.36 -23.30 -19.71
C LYS A 400 -25.70 -22.61 -18.51
N ILE A 401 -25.90 -23.13 -17.31
CA ILE A 401 -25.28 -22.61 -16.07
C ILE A 401 -23.76 -22.59 -16.22
N MET A 402 -23.17 -23.68 -16.72
CA MET A 402 -21.73 -23.74 -16.93
C MET A 402 -21.25 -22.75 -18.00
N ALA A 403 -22.03 -22.49 -19.05
CA ALA A 403 -21.69 -21.44 -20.01
C ALA A 403 -21.71 -20.03 -19.37
N GLU A 404 -22.71 -19.74 -18.55
CA GLU A 404 -22.80 -18.48 -17.80
C GLU A 404 -21.70 -18.37 -16.74
N PHE A 405 -21.35 -19.47 -16.06
CA PHE A 405 -20.28 -19.51 -15.07
C PHE A 405 -18.93 -19.21 -15.71
N ARG A 406 -18.64 -19.83 -16.86
CA ARG A 406 -17.43 -19.54 -17.63
C ARG A 406 -17.35 -18.07 -18.02
N GLN A 407 -18.45 -17.49 -18.49
CA GLN A 407 -18.51 -16.07 -18.80
C GLN A 407 -18.24 -15.20 -17.57
N TRP A 408 -18.82 -15.56 -16.42
CA TRP A 408 -18.60 -14.84 -15.17
C TRP A 408 -17.15 -14.96 -14.68
N ASN A 409 -16.58 -16.17 -14.64
CA ASN A 409 -15.23 -16.40 -14.14
C ASN A 409 -14.14 -15.77 -15.02
N THR A 410 -14.38 -15.70 -16.34
CA THR A 410 -13.47 -15.04 -17.29
C THR A 410 -13.63 -13.53 -17.35
N ASN A 411 -14.59 -12.96 -16.61
CA ASN A 411 -14.70 -11.50 -16.47
C ASN A 411 -13.69 -10.99 -15.43
N TYR A 412 -12.46 -10.71 -15.89
CA TYR A 412 -11.37 -10.20 -15.08
C TYR A 412 -11.66 -8.84 -14.43
N GLY A 413 -12.58 -8.05 -15.00
CA GLY A 413 -13.02 -6.78 -14.41
C GLY A 413 -13.94 -6.93 -13.19
N HIS A 414 -14.30 -8.17 -12.83
CA HIS A 414 -15.11 -8.44 -11.65
C HIS A 414 -14.20 -8.65 -10.44
N TYR A 415 -14.32 -7.80 -9.40
CA TYR A 415 -13.52 -7.82 -8.17
C TYR A 415 -13.27 -9.23 -7.61
N ALA A 416 -14.31 -10.06 -7.54
CA ALA A 416 -14.26 -11.44 -7.04
C ALA A 416 -13.36 -12.42 -7.84
N ASN A 417 -12.95 -12.06 -9.05
CA ASN A 417 -12.14 -12.91 -9.94
C ASN A 417 -10.70 -12.41 -10.09
N HIS A 418 -10.36 -11.26 -9.50
CA HIS A 418 -9.02 -10.69 -9.60
C HIS A 418 -8.53 -10.11 -8.27
N GLU A 419 -8.97 -8.89 -7.91
CA GLU A 419 -8.46 -8.21 -6.72
C GLU A 419 -8.79 -8.97 -5.42
N ALA A 420 -9.99 -9.56 -5.31
CA ALA A 420 -10.35 -10.33 -4.13
C ALA A 420 -9.44 -11.55 -3.94
N LEU A 421 -9.00 -12.20 -5.02
CA LEU A 421 -8.07 -13.34 -4.96
C LEU A 421 -6.72 -12.88 -4.42
N LEU A 422 -6.17 -11.79 -4.99
CA LEU A 422 -4.91 -11.20 -4.54
C LEU A 422 -4.95 -10.82 -3.06
N CYS A 423 -5.97 -10.07 -2.65
CA CYS A 423 -6.11 -9.60 -1.27
C CYS A 423 -6.35 -10.75 -0.29
N SER A 424 -7.21 -11.72 -0.62
CA SER A 424 -7.54 -12.84 0.28
C SER A 424 -6.37 -13.80 0.49
N MET A 425 -5.50 -13.93 -0.51
CA MET A 425 -4.23 -14.65 -0.38
C MET A 425 -3.14 -13.79 0.26
N LYS A 426 -3.38 -12.52 0.53
CA LYS A 426 -2.38 -11.54 0.98
C LYS A 426 -1.10 -11.54 0.13
N MET A 427 -1.24 -11.65 -1.18
CA MET A 427 -0.06 -11.70 -2.07
C MET A 427 0.75 -10.41 -2.07
N GLN A 428 0.13 -9.29 -1.67
CA GLN A 428 0.82 -8.02 -1.45
C GLN A 428 1.77 -8.03 -0.24
N GLU A 429 1.55 -8.92 0.73
CA GLU A 429 2.43 -9.10 1.90
C GLU A 429 3.45 -10.22 1.63
N ASP A 430 3.01 -11.30 0.97
CA ASP A 430 3.84 -12.43 0.61
C ASP A 430 3.35 -13.08 -0.69
N VAL A 431 4.10 -12.86 -1.78
CA VAL A 431 3.78 -13.40 -3.11
C VAL A 431 3.82 -14.95 -3.13
N ASN A 432 4.59 -15.58 -2.22
CA ASN A 432 4.67 -17.04 -2.13
C ASN A 432 3.36 -17.68 -1.67
N ARG A 433 2.42 -16.89 -1.14
CA ARG A 433 1.08 -17.38 -0.83
C ARG A 433 0.32 -17.83 -2.07
N GLY A 434 0.64 -17.29 -3.25
CA GLY A 434 0.13 -17.82 -4.52
C GLY A 434 0.58 -19.26 -4.82
N ARG A 435 1.66 -19.74 -4.18
CA ARG A 435 2.20 -21.10 -4.34
C ARG A 435 1.73 -22.07 -3.27
N THR A 436 1.42 -21.56 -2.09
CA THR A 436 1.16 -22.34 -0.87
C THR A 436 -0.30 -22.36 -0.44
N HIS A 437 -1.11 -21.44 -0.95
CA HIS A 437 -2.51 -21.31 -0.58
C HIS A 437 -3.43 -21.50 -1.79
N VAL A 438 -4.68 -21.85 -1.50
CA VAL A 438 -5.78 -21.93 -2.46
C VAL A 438 -6.98 -21.15 -1.96
N VAL A 439 -7.71 -20.55 -2.90
CA VAL A 439 -9.01 -19.94 -2.62
C VAL A 439 -10.11 -20.89 -3.06
N VAL A 440 -10.99 -21.25 -2.13
CA VAL A 440 -12.20 -22.04 -2.39
C VAL A 440 -13.40 -21.11 -2.37
N ARG A 441 -14.21 -21.16 -3.44
CA ARG A 441 -15.40 -20.30 -3.60
C ARG A 441 -16.62 -21.17 -3.83
N ILE A 442 -17.71 -20.90 -3.12
CA ILE A 442 -19.02 -21.48 -3.41
C ILE A 442 -19.86 -20.39 -4.05
N LEU A 443 -20.45 -20.72 -5.19
CA LEU A 443 -21.17 -19.77 -6.04
C LEU A 443 -22.64 -20.13 -6.09
N GLU A 444 -23.49 -19.13 -5.96
CA GLU A 444 -24.92 -19.22 -6.20
C GLU A 444 -25.25 -18.73 -7.61
N HIS A 445 -26.01 -19.51 -8.37
CA HIS A 445 -26.49 -19.14 -9.70
C HIS A 445 -27.80 -18.35 -9.61
N LEU A 446 -27.83 -17.18 -10.26
CA LEU A 446 -28.95 -16.23 -10.25
C LEU A 446 -29.55 -16.09 -11.68
N PRO A 447 -30.39 -17.04 -12.12
CA PRO A 447 -30.88 -17.13 -13.50
C PRO A 447 -31.76 -15.94 -13.95
N HIS A 448 -32.23 -15.11 -13.00
CA HIS A 448 -33.08 -13.95 -13.27
C HIS A 448 -32.46 -12.60 -12.90
N SER A 449 -31.21 -12.59 -12.40
CA SER A 449 -30.51 -11.34 -12.09
C SER A 449 -30.31 -10.48 -13.35
N GLN A 450 -30.60 -9.18 -13.26
CA GLN A 450 -30.23 -8.22 -14.30
C GLN A 450 -28.73 -7.86 -14.26
N GLY A 451 -28.02 -8.22 -13.17
CA GLY A 451 -26.58 -8.05 -12.99
C GLY A 451 -25.79 -9.35 -13.19
N PRO A 452 -24.72 -9.62 -12.41
CA PRO A 452 -23.96 -10.84 -12.54
C PRO A 452 -24.85 -12.07 -12.28
N ARG A 453 -24.69 -13.10 -13.11
CA ARG A 453 -25.43 -14.38 -13.03
C ARG A 453 -24.95 -15.27 -11.90
N PHE A 454 -23.82 -14.94 -11.27
CA PHE A 454 -23.26 -15.65 -10.14
C PHE A 454 -22.96 -14.68 -9.02
N ARG A 455 -23.27 -15.11 -7.80
CA ARG A 455 -22.84 -14.47 -6.56
C ARG A 455 -21.92 -15.43 -5.83
N VAL A 456 -20.84 -14.90 -5.27
CA VAL A 456 -20.05 -15.67 -4.31
C VAL A 456 -20.88 -15.78 -3.03
N ASP A 457 -21.36 -16.99 -2.73
CA ASP A 457 -22.05 -17.31 -1.49
C ASP A 457 -21.03 -17.47 -0.35
N LYS A 458 -19.90 -18.12 -0.66
CA LYS A 458 -18.88 -18.49 0.33
C LYS A 458 -17.48 -18.36 -0.25
N TRP A 459 -16.52 -18.01 0.60
CA TRP A 459 -15.14 -17.77 0.19
C TRP A 459 -14.18 -18.11 1.32
N GLY A 460 -13.21 -18.99 1.08
CA GLY A 460 -12.16 -19.30 2.05
C GLY A 460 -10.78 -19.36 1.38
N THR A 461 -9.74 -18.96 2.13
CA THR A 461 -8.35 -19.09 1.72
C THR A 461 -7.67 -20.07 2.67
N PHE A 462 -7.10 -21.15 2.13
CA PHE A 462 -6.53 -22.24 2.90
C PHE A 462 -5.10 -22.51 2.45
N ALA A 463 -4.25 -22.96 3.37
CA ALA A 463 -3.01 -23.61 2.94
C ALA A 463 -3.39 -24.87 2.15
N PHE A 464 -2.76 -25.08 1.00
CA PHE A 464 -3.11 -26.18 0.09
C PHE A 464 -3.05 -27.55 0.79
N ASP A 465 -2.05 -27.73 1.65
CA ASP A 465 -1.82 -28.98 2.38
C ASP A 465 -2.90 -29.28 3.42
N ASP A 466 -3.54 -28.25 3.98
CA ASP A 466 -4.58 -28.40 5.01
C ASP A 466 -5.91 -28.88 4.42
N VAL A 467 -6.22 -28.49 3.18
CA VAL A 467 -7.47 -28.86 2.48
C VAL A 467 -7.27 -29.97 1.45
N LEU A 468 -6.08 -30.56 1.39
CA LEU A 468 -5.76 -31.59 0.40
C LEU A 468 -6.68 -32.83 0.48
N PRO A 469 -7.06 -33.35 1.66
CA PRO A 469 -8.00 -34.47 1.75
C PRO A 469 -9.39 -34.10 1.22
N ASP A 470 -9.87 -32.89 1.51
CA ASP A 470 -11.16 -32.38 1.03
C ASP A 470 -11.15 -32.18 -0.48
N LEU A 471 -10.06 -31.61 -1.03
CA LEU A 471 -9.87 -31.48 -2.47
C LEU A 471 -9.77 -32.86 -3.14
N SER A 472 -9.10 -33.83 -2.51
CA SER A 472 -9.01 -35.21 -2.99
C SER A 472 -10.40 -35.84 -3.12
N PHE A 473 -11.23 -35.68 -2.10
CA PHE A 473 -12.62 -36.12 -2.10
C PHE A 473 -13.46 -35.39 -3.16
N LEU A 474 -13.41 -34.06 -3.21
CA LEU A 474 -14.20 -33.22 -4.10
C LEU A 474 -13.84 -33.44 -5.58
N LEU A 475 -12.54 -33.53 -5.87
CA LEU A 475 -12.01 -33.65 -7.23
C LEU A 475 -11.93 -35.11 -7.70
N ARG A 476 -12.18 -36.08 -6.80
CA ARG A 476 -12.04 -37.52 -7.04
C ARG A 476 -10.65 -37.88 -7.59
N LYS A 477 -9.62 -37.25 -7.04
CA LYS A 477 -8.20 -37.47 -7.36
C LYS A 477 -7.48 -37.81 -6.06
N SER A 478 -6.50 -38.70 -6.10
CA SER A 478 -5.67 -38.95 -4.93
C SER A 478 -4.88 -37.69 -4.53
N GLU A 479 -4.54 -37.58 -3.25
CA GLU A 479 -3.70 -36.47 -2.75
C GLU A 479 -2.37 -36.37 -3.50
N GLN A 480 -1.79 -37.51 -3.91
CA GLN A 480 -0.56 -37.56 -4.70
C GLN A 480 -0.77 -36.98 -6.10
N GLU A 481 -1.89 -37.27 -6.76
CA GLU A 481 -2.25 -36.65 -8.05
C GLU A 481 -2.46 -35.14 -7.94
N LEU A 482 -3.03 -34.67 -6.82
CA LEU A 482 -3.22 -33.25 -6.56
C LEU A 482 -1.91 -32.53 -6.26
N ARG A 483 -1.02 -33.12 -5.46
CA ARG A 483 0.35 -32.60 -5.25
C ARG A 483 1.14 -32.56 -6.57
N ALA A 484 1.04 -33.61 -7.39
CA ALA A 484 1.67 -33.65 -8.70
C ALA A 484 1.05 -32.66 -9.69
N LEU A 485 -0.26 -32.38 -9.59
CA LEU A 485 -0.90 -31.32 -10.37
C LEU A 485 -0.40 -29.93 -9.93
N ARG A 486 -0.35 -29.67 -8.62
CA ARG A 486 0.23 -28.43 -8.06
C ARG A 486 1.66 -28.23 -8.52
N ALA A 487 2.52 -29.25 -8.39
CA ALA A 487 3.89 -29.21 -8.87
C ALA A 487 3.95 -28.89 -10.37
N ARG A 488 3.21 -29.61 -11.22
CA ARG A 488 3.20 -29.33 -12.67
C ARG A 488 2.71 -27.92 -13.03
N ILE A 489 1.73 -27.37 -12.32
CA ILE A 489 1.27 -25.99 -12.54
C ILE A 489 2.40 -25.02 -12.21
N PHE A 490 3.08 -25.21 -11.08
CA PHE A 490 4.16 -24.32 -10.67
C PHE A 490 5.44 -24.52 -11.47
N ASP A 491 5.78 -25.75 -11.87
CA ASP A 491 6.86 -26.04 -12.81
C ASP A 491 6.59 -25.39 -14.17
N ALA A 492 5.34 -25.40 -14.64
CA ALA A 492 4.96 -24.70 -15.87
C ALA A 492 5.05 -23.17 -15.69
N VAL A 493 4.61 -22.64 -14.54
CA VAL A 493 4.75 -21.21 -14.21
C VAL A 493 6.22 -20.81 -14.11
N ASP A 494 7.07 -21.64 -13.51
CA ASP A 494 8.51 -21.38 -13.37
C ASP A 494 9.22 -21.53 -14.71
N GLN A 495 8.90 -22.55 -15.51
CA GLN A 495 9.40 -22.67 -16.89
C GLN A 495 8.97 -21.48 -17.75
N VAL A 496 7.79 -20.93 -17.50
CA VAL A 496 7.30 -19.72 -18.15
C VAL A 496 8.01 -18.47 -17.59
N ALA A 497 8.26 -18.40 -16.28
CA ALA A 497 9.00 -17.32 -15.61
C ALA A 497 10.48 -17.27 -16.01
N HIS A 498 11.07 -18.43 -16.30
CA HIS A 498 12.43 -18.61 -16.81
C HIS A 498 12.50 -18.60 -18.34
N ALA A 499 11.37 -18.69 -19.06
CA ALA A 499 11.35 -18.35 -20.48
C ALA A 499 11.64 -16.85 -20.60
N GLU A 500 12.28 -16.43 -21.70
CA GLU A 500 12.67 -15.03 -21.90
C GLU A 500 11.49 -14.03 -21.76
N ASN A 501 10.22 -14.49 -21.75
CA ASN A 501 9.01 -13.67 -21.60
C ASN A 501 7.79 -14.42 -20.98
N PRO A 502 7.57 -14.40 -19.64
CA PRO A 502 6.37 -14.98 -19.02
C PRO A 502 5.07 -14.18 -19.24
N PRO A 503 3.94 -14.78 -19.65
CA PRO A 503 2.61 -14.25 -19.35
C PRO A 503 2.34 -14.20 -17.84
N ALA A 504 1.60 -13.17 -17.39
CA ALA A 504 1.26 -12.92 -15.98
C ALA A 504 0.73 -14.18 -15.23
N PRO A 505 1.27 -14.48 -14.02
CA PRO A 505 1.07 -15.76 -13.31
C PRO A 505 -0.37 -16.04 -12.87
N LEU A 506 -1.23 -15.01 -12.76
CA LEU A 506 -2.63 -15.14 -12.37
C LEU A 506 -3.48 -16.00 -13.34
N MET A 507 -3.05 -16.19 -14.60
CA MET A 507 -3.85 -16.94 -15.58
C MET A 507 -3.89 -18.46 -15.37
N PHE A 508 -2.96 -19.05 -14.59
CA PHE A 508 -2.84 -20.51 -14.48
C PHE A 508 -3.63 -21.14 -13.32
N VAL A 509 -4.07 -20.34 -12.34
CA VAL A 509 -4.75 -20.86 -11.13
C VAL A 509 -6.20 -21.30 -11.40
N ASP A 510 -6.82 -20.85 -12.49
CA ASP A 510 -8.18 -21.26 -12.90
C ASP A 510 -8.28 -22.74 -13.36
N GLY A 511 -7.14 -23.42 -13.58
CA GLY A 511 -7.07 -24.77 -14.13
C GLY A 511 -7.67 -25.88 -13.26
N ILE A 512 -7.59 -25.75 -11.93
CA ILE A 512 -8.00 -26.81 -10.98
C ILE A 512 -9.54 -26.90 -10.85
N VAL A 513 -10.26 -25.80 -11.11
CA VAL A 513 -11.72 -25.72 -10.92
C VAL A 513 -12.51 -26.37 -12.07
N ALA A 514 -11.91 -26.51 -13.26
CA ALA A 514 -12.62 -26.95 -14.46
C ALA A 514 -12.80 -28.48 -14.60
N GLU A 515 -12.00 -29.30 -13.90
CA GLU A 515 -12.04 -30.77 -14.08
C GLU A 515 -13.11 -31.50 -13.25
N SER A 516 -13.81 -30.86 -12.29
CA SER A 516 -14.57 -31.61 -11.27
C SER A 516 -16.03 -31.22 -11.03
N MET A 517 -16.64 -30.32 -11.82
CA MET A 517 -18.03 -29.89 -11.57
C MET A 517 -19.10 -30.94 -11.94
N SER A 518 -18.91 -32.20 -11.58
CA SER A 518 -19.91 -33.26 -11.73
C SER A 518 -20.68 -33.42 -10.42
N THR A 519 -22.01 -33.34 -10.54
CA THR A 519 -23.08 -33.76 -9.63
C THR A 519 -23.53 -32.80 -8.52
N THR A 520 -24.81 -32.43 -8.65
CA THR A 520 -25.81 -31.90 -7.69
C THR A 520 -25.84 -32.61 -6.32
N VAL A 521 -24.98 -33.60 -6.09
CA VAL A 521 -24.78 -34.35 -4.84
C VAL A 521 -23.79 -33.65 -3.91
N CYS A 522 -22.82 -32.88 -4.42
CA CYS A 522 -21.81 -32.21 -3.59
C CYS A 522 -22.38 -31.09 -2.71
N ALA A 523 -23.40 -30.34 -3.17
CA ALA A 523 -24.05 -29.31 -2.35
C ALA A 523 -24.78 -29.91 -1.12
N ARG A 524 -25.25 -31.16 -1.21
CA ARG A 524 -25.97 -31.83 -0.13
C ARG A 524 -25.01 -32.45 0.90
N ILE A 525 -23.96 -33.13 0.42
CA ILE A 525 -22.92 -33.73 1.29
C ILE A 525 -22.10 -32.64 1.99
N PHE A 526 -21.69 -31.56 1.29
CA PHE A 526 -20.90 -30.49 1.91
C PHE A 526 -21.73 -29.64 2.89
N SER A 527 -23.03 -29.43 2.60
CA SER A 527 -23.97 -28.83 3.55
C SER A 527 -24.27 -29.73 4.76
N GLU A 528 -24.23 -31.07 4.64
CA GLU A 528 -24.45 -32.02 5.74
C GLU A 528 -23.20 -32.22 6.61
N THR A 529 -22.00 -32.22 6.02
CA THR A 529 -20.72 -32.24 6.76
C THR A 529 -20.53 -30.95 7.57
N MET A 530 -20.92 -29.80 7.02
CA MET A 530 -20.89 -28.52 7.74
C MET A 530 -22.04 -28.36 8.78
N ARG A 531 -23.19 -29.00 8.57
CA ARG A 531 -24.33 -28.98 9.54
C ARG A 531 -24.15 -29.93 10.73
N THR A 532 -23.42 -31.04 10.58
CA THR A 532 -23.33 -32.07 11.63
C THR A 532 -22.34 -31.74 12.75
N GLY A 533 -21.48 -30.73 12.58
CA GLY A 533 -20.57 -30.26 13.61
C GLY A 533 -19.47 -31.29 13.91
N LEU A 534 -18.21 -30.94 13.59
CA LEU A 534 -17.03 -31.68 13.98
C LEU A 534 -16.92 -31.74 15.52
N LYS A 535 -17.62 -32.68 16.14
CA LYS A 535 -17.42 -33.07 17.54
C LYS A 535 -16.54 -34.30 17.57
N GLY A 536 -15.29 -34.04 17.90
CA GLY A 536 -14.49 -34.98 18.65
C GLY A 536 -13.35 -35.58 17.86
N HIS A 537 -12.20 -34.90 17.85
CA HIS A 537 -10.91 -35.52 18.12
C HIS A 537 -10.14 -34.57 19.06
N ARG A 538 -9.72 -35.10 20.21
CA ARG A 538 -8.78 -34.41 21.11
C ARG A 538 -7.40 -34.42 20.43
N PRO A 539 -6.63 -33.33 20.41
CA PRO A 539 -5.25 -33.41 19.96
C PRO A 539 -4.46 -34.16 21.02
N VAL A 540 -3.92 -35.32 20.63
CA VAL A 540 -2.84 -35.98 21.34
C VAL A 540 -1.60 -35.09 21.17
N LYS A 541 -1.09 -34.58 22.30
CA LYS A 541 0.25 -33.99 22.39
C LYS A 541 1.27 -35.07 22.04
N MET A 542 2.01 -34.90 20.94
CA MET A 542 3.28 -35.58 20.75
C MET A 542 4.32 -34.61 20.19
N LEU A 543 5.53 -34.78 20.71
CA LEU A 543 6.67 -33.87 20.70
C LEU A 543 7.45 -33.91 19.36
N LEU A 544 7.91 -32.73 18.94
CA LEU A 544 9.06 -32.28 18.09
C LEU A 544 10.05 -33.33 17.49
N PRO A 545 10.93 -32.97 16.49
CA PRO A 545 11.16 -31.66 15.82
C PRO A 545 11.33 -31.69 14.28
N GLU A 546 11.14 -30.54 13.62
CA GLU A 546 12.08 -30.01 12.59
C GLU A 546 11.81 -28.51 12.30
N GLY A 547 12.86 -27.68 12.39
CA GLY A 547 13.00 -26.35 11.78
C GLY A 547 12.06 -25.21 12.18
N VAL A 548 12.25 -24.58 13.35
CA VAL A 548 11.60 -23.28 13.68
C VAL A 548 12.65 -22.23 14.05
N SER A 549 12.75 -21.19 13.22
CA SER A 549 13.35 -19.90 13.59
C SER A 549 12.42 -19.20 14.60
N PRO A 550 12.92 -18.62 15.71
CA PRO A 550 12.10 -17.91 16.69
C PRO A 550 11.40 -16.64 16.14
N SER A 551 11.72 -16.21 14.92
CA SER A 551 11.24 -14.93 14.38
C SER A 551 9.80 -14.93 13.86
N SER A 552 9.18 -16.08 13.55
CA SER A 552 7.87 -16.10 12.87
C SER A 552 6.65 -16.12 13.79
N SER A 553 6.76 -16.56 15.06
CA SER A 553 5.61 -16.58 16.00
C SER A 553 5.48 -15.31 16.86
N ALA A 554 6.56 -14.54 17.03
CA ALA A 554 6.58 -13.33 17.85
C ALA A 554 5.81 -12.13 17.25
N ALA A 555 5.38 -12.22 15.99
CA ALA A 555 4.70 -11.13 15.29
C ALA A 555 3.21 -10.98 15.62
N SER A 556 2.65 -11.77 16.56
CA SER A 556 1.20 -11.80 16.82
C SER A 556 0.76 -11.56 18.27
N THR A 557 1.66 -11.20 19.18
CA THR A 557 1.29 -10.95 20.58
C THR A 557 0.20 -9.89 20.69
N THR A 558 -0.94 -10.27 21.27
CA THR A 558 -2.06 -9.35 21.48
C THR A 558 -1.82 -8.46 22.71
N PHE A 559 -2.40 -7.26 22.71
CA PHE A 559 -2.35 -6.37 23.88
C PHE A 559 -2.92 -7.02 25.15
N GLU A 560 -3.94 -7.89 25.02
CA GLU A 560 -4.55 -8.60 26.17
C GLU A 560 -3.59 -9.61 26.82
N GLU A 561 -2.78 -10.32 26.02
CA GLU A 561 -1.75 -11.24 26.50
C GLU A 561 -0.66 -10.48 27.26
N ALA A 562 -0.16 -9.38 26.66
CA ALA A 562 0.80 -8.49 27.29
C ALA A 562 0.29 -7.90 28.62
N GLN A 563 -0.98 -7.47 28.68
CA GLN A 563 -1.59 -6.92 29.90
C GLN A 563 -1.73 -7.98 31.02
N THR A 564 -2.03 -9.21 30.64
CA THR A 564 -2.12 -10.34 31.58
C THR A 564 -0.77 -10.62 32.22
N GLU A 565 0.28 -10.65 31.41
CA GLU A 565 1.66 -10.83 31.90
C GLU A 565 2.15 -9.64 32.72
N LEU A 566 1.84 -8.41 32.33
CA LEU A 566 2.15 -7.22 33.12
C LEU A 566 1.55 -7.28 34.53
N THR A 567 0.31 -7.75 34.65
CA THR A 567 -0.33 -7.94 35.97
C THR A 567 0.43 -8.97 36.82
N ARG A 568 0.93 -10.05 36.19
CA ARG A 568 1.76 -11.06 36.88
C ARG A 568 3.12 -10.49 37.26
N LEU A 569 3.76 -9.72 36.39
CA LEU A 569 5.01 -9.01 36.66
C LEU A 569 4.87 -8.10 37.89
N CYS A 570 3.81 -7.29 37.95
CA CYS A 570 3.55 -6.40 39.08
C CYS A 570 3.40 -7.17 40.41
N LYS A 571 2.60 -8.26 40.41
CA LYS A 571 2.45 -9.14 41.59
C LYS A 571 3.76 -9.75 42.02
N ARG A 572 4.58 -10.18 41.05
CA ARG A 572 5.87 -10.84 41.29
C ARG A 572 6.90 -9.86 41.87
N LYS A 573 7.00 -8.64 41.33
CA LYS A 573 7.83 -7.56 41.88
C LYS A 573 7.37 -7.15 43.29
N ALA A 574 6.06 -7.04 43.53
CA ALA A 574 5.52 -6.74 44.85
C ALA A 574 5.83 -7.82 45.90
N ALA A 575 5.97 -9.08 45.48
CA ALA A 575 6.37 -10.20 46.33
C ALA A 575 7.90 -10.33 46.52
N GLY A 576 8.71 -9.45 45.93
CA GLY A 576 10.17 -9.55 45.97
C GLY A 576 10.74 -10.77 45.23
N LEU A 577 9.97 -11.34 44.30
CA LEU A 577 10.37 -12.52 43.54
C LEU A 577 11.15 -12.11 42.28
N GLY A 578 12.34 -12.69 42.08
CA GLY A 578 13.15 -12.54 40.85
C GLY A 578 12.52 -13.23 39.63
N PRO A 579 13.14 -13.21 38.44
CA PRO A 579 12.61 -13.91 37.26
C PRO A 579 12.49 -15.43 37.49
N ASP A 580 11.61 -16.09 36.74
CA ASP A 580 11.41 -17.55 36.74
C ASP A 580 11.22 -18.00 35.29
N PRO A 581 12.33 -17.99 34.52
CA PRO A 581 12.27 -18.12 33.07
C PRO A 581 11.77 -19.50 32.65
N TRP A 582 10.76 -19.52 31.79
CA TRP A 582 10.33 -20.73 31.13
C TRP A 582 10.91 -20.78 29.71
N TYR A 583 11.94 -21.60 29.53
CA TYR A 583 12.57 -21.82 28.24
C TYR A 583 11.78 -22.86 27.43
N PRO A 584 11.14 -22.48 26.31
CA PRO A 584 10.19 -23.33 25.59
C PRO A 584 10.84 -24.52 24.86
N THR A 585 12.16 -24.47 24.60
CA THR A 585 12.89 -25.52 23.89
C THR A 585 14.16 -25.94 24.63
N PRO A 586 14.61 -27.20 24.47
CA PRO A 586 15.92 -27.64 24.97
C PRO A 586 17.08 -26.80 24.43
N GLY A 587 16.96 -26.29 23.19
CA GLY A 587 17.94 -25.39 22.59
C GLY A 587 18.07 -24.07 23.36
N MET A 588 16.95 -23.45 23.73
CA MET A 588 16.94 -22.23 24.53
C MET A 588 17.44 -22.45 25.96
N GLN A 589 17.10 -23.59 26.59
CA GLN A 589 17.68 -23.98 27.89
C GLN A 589 19.20 -24.15 27.81
N LEU A 590 19.70 -24.73 26.72
CA LEU A 590 21.13 -24.92 26.49
C LEU A 590 21.83 -23.58 26.23
N LEU A 591 21.24 -22.69 25.44
CA LEU A 591 21.74 -21.33 25.22
C LEU A 591 21.83 -20.55 26.54
N ALA A 592 20.78 -20.56 27.36
CA ALA A 592 20.79 -19.89 28.67
C ALA A 592 21.84 -20.45 29.64
N LYS A 593 22.10 -21.76 29.59
CA LYS A 593 23.18 -22.40 30.36
C LYS A 593 24.58 -22.07 29.81
N ARG A 594 24.69 -21.82 28.51
CA ARG A 594 25.95 -21.48 27.84
C ARG A 594 26.27 -20.00 27.86
N LEU A 595 25.32 -19.14 28.23
CA LEU A 595 25.55 -17.71 28.33
C LEU A 595 26.63 -17.42 29.38
N PRO A 596 27.79 -16.88 28.97
CA PRO A 596 28.90 -16.65 29.88
C PRO A 596 28.50 -15.76 31.08
N PRO A 597 28.98 -16.06 32.30
CA PRO A 597 28.56 -15.37 33.53
C PRO A 597 28.89 -13.87 33.53
N GLU A 598 29.83 -13.41 32.71
CA GLU A 598 30.21 -12.01 32.54
C GLU A 598 29.12 -11.14 31.89
N TYR A 599 28.22 -11.72 31.08
CA TYR A 599 27.13 -10.97 30.42
C TYR A 599 25.89 -10.89 31.30
N THR A 600 26.04 -10.24 32.46
CA THR A 600 25.00 -10.17 33.50
C THR A 600 23.74 -9.43 33.05
N ASP A 601 23.87 -8.33 32.29
CA ASP A 601 22.72 -7.61 31.74
C ASP A 601 21.96 -8.43 30.69
N LEU A 602 22.68 -9.10 29.79
CA LEU A 602 22.08 -10.01 28.81
C LEU A 602 21.33 -11.14 29.49
N ARG A 603 21.93 -11.75 30.53
CA ARG A 603 21.28 -12.80 31.33
C ARG A 603 20.01 -12.28 31.99
N GLN A 604 20.07 -11.10 32.61
CA GLN A 604 18.91 -10.45 33.22
C GLN A 604 17.80 -10.20 32.18
N PHE A 605 18.15 -9.69 31.00
CA PHE A 605 17.20 -9.48 29.91
C PHE A 605 16.50 -10.78 29.51
N TRP A 606 17.25 -11.86 29.27
CA TRP A 606 16.71 -13.16 28.87
C TRP A 606 15.85 -13.80 29.94
N ASP A 607 16.29 -13.75 31.20
CA ASP A 607 15.55 -14.35 32.31
C ASP A 607 14.17 -13.69 32.44
N TRP A 608 14.08 -12.37 32.27
CA TRP A 608 12.80 -11.68 32.30
C TRP A 608 11.98 -11.85 31.02
N LEU A 609 12.62 -11.82 29.84
CA LEU A 609 11.97 -12.08 28.55
C LEU A 609 11.28 -13.45 28.56
N PHE A 610 11.92 -14.50 29.07
CA PHE A 610 11.31 -15.83 29.16
C PHE A 610 10.40 -16.03 30.37
N THR A 611 10.36 -15.08 31.31
CA THR A 611 9.34 -15.07 32.36
C THR A 611 8.03 -14.46 31.85
N PHE A 612 8.12 -13.45 30.98
CA PHE A 612 6.98 -12.70 30.42
C PHE A 612 7.16 -12.36 28.92
N PRO A 613 7.18 -13.35 28.03
CA PRO A 613 7.53 -13.15 26.62
C PRO A 613 6.57 -12.23 25.86
N ASP A 614 5.28 -12.26 26.19
CA ASP A 614 4.26 -11.46 25.49
C ASP A 614 4.36 -9.98 25.91
N PHE A 615 4.46 -9.71 27.21
CA PHE A 615 4.66 -8.34 27.69
C PHE A 615 5.94 -7.72 27.13
N PHE A 616 7.02 -8.50 27.08
CA PHE A 616 8.33 -8.02 26.66
C PHE A 616 8.39 -7.81 25.13
N SER A 617 7.83 -8.74 24.34
CA SER A 617 7.65 -8.56 22.89
C SER A 617 6.84 -7.29 22.59
N PHE A 618 5.74 -7.09 23.32
CA PHE A 618 4.91 -5.90 23.20
C PHE A 618 5.67 -4.61 23.58
N CYS A 619 6.48 -4.63 24.63
CA CYS A 619 7.27 -3.47 25.01
C CYS A 619 8.33 -3.10 23.98
N MET A 620 8.91 -4.06 23.26
CA MET A 620 9.86 -3.78 22.19
C MET A 620 9.16 -3.29 20.92
N ARG A 621 8.07 -3.93 20.49
CA ARG A 621 7.51 -3.76 19.13
C ARG A 621 6.09 -3.18 19.09
N GLY A 622 5.34 -3.28 20.17
CA GLY A 622 3.95 -2.82 20.24
C GLY A 622 3.81 -1.29 20.24
N PRO A 623 2.64 -0.75 19.86
CA PRO A 623 2.40 0.70 19.89
C PRO A 623 2.25 1.20 21.34
N LEU A 624 3.06 2.20 21.72
CA LEU A 624 3.08 2.77 23.07
C LEU A 624 1.73 3.40 23.48
N CYS A 625 0.91 3.84 22.52
CA CYS A 625 -0.41 4.45 22.79
C CYS A 625 -1.43 3.47 23.39
N HIS A 626 -1.20 2.15 23.29
CA HIS A 626 -2.07 1.16 23.91
C HIS A 626 -1.73 0.91 25.37
N ILE A 627 -0.56 1.35 25.85
CA ILE A 627 -0.09 1.15 27.21
C ILE A 627 -0.82 2.14 28.13
N SER A 628 -1.48 1.63 29.17
CA SER A 628 -2.10 2.50 30.17
C SER A 628 -1.05 3.28 30.96
N ASP A 629 -1.38 4.49 31.40
CA ASP A 629 -0.47 5.35 32.16
C ASP A 629 0.10 4.65 33.42
N GLU A 630 -0.70 3.81 34.08
CA GLU A 630 -0.30 3.02 35.27
C GLU A 630 0.80 1.99 34.96
N SER A 631 0.96 1.61 33.69
CA SER A 631 1.88 0.57 33.21
C SER A 631 3.23 1.13 32.73
N PHE A 632 3.34 2.46 32.54
CA PHE A 632 4.58 3.08 32.07
C PHE A 632 5.80 2.75 32.94
N PRO A 633 5.73 2.73 34.29
CA PRO A 633 6.89 2.40 35.11
C PRO A 633 7.49 1.01 34.81
N GLN A 634 6.65 0.02 34.51
CA GLN A 634 7.10 -1.35 34.21
C GLN A 634 7.68 -1.46 32.80
N VAL A 635 7.11 -0.72 31.84
CA VAL A 635 7.61 -0.67 30.45
C VAL A 635 8.96 0.03 30.39
N ILE A 636 9.08 1.18 31.07
CA ILE A 636 10.34 1.90 31.25
C ILE A 636 11.40 0.98 31.86
N TRP A 637 11.07 0.34 32.99
CA TRP A 637 11.99 -0.57 33.66
C TRP A 637 12.49 -1.70 32.74
N TYR A 638 11.63 -2.23 31.88
CA TYR A 638 12.06 -3.24 30.92
C TYR A 638 12.94 -2.67 29.81
N LEU A 639 12.54 -1.55 29.19
CA LEU A 639 13.34 -0.92 28.14
C LEU A 639 14.72 -0.50 28.67
N GLU A 640 14.84 -0.08 29.94
CA GLU A 640 16.12 0.16 30.60
C GLU A 640 16.97 -1.12 30.72
N ILE A 641 16.36 -2.29 31.00
CA ILE A 641 17.07 -3.58 31.00
C ILE A 641 17.54 -3.94 29.58
N ALA A 642 16.65 -3.80 28.59
CA ALA A 642 16.97 -4.06 27.20
C ALA A 642 18.11 -3.16 26.70
N LEU A 643 18.06 -1.87 27.02
CA LEU A 643 19.08 -0.90 26.65
C LEU A 643 20.44 -1.25 27.26
N ARG A 644 20.49 -1.62 28.55
CA ARG A 644 21.72 -2.09 29.18
C ARG A 644 22.26 -3.35 28.51
N ALA A 645 21.41 -4.35 28.27
CA ALA A 645 21.82 -5.59 27.60
C ALA A 645 22.40 -5.33 26.20
N LEU A 646 21.76 -4.46 25.42
CA LEU A 646 22.24 -4.05 24.10
C LEU A 646 23.56 -3.28 24.20
N SER A 647 23.70 -2.37 25.17
CA SER A 647 24.88 -1.50 25.28
C SER A 647 26.11 -2.18 25.87
N THR A 648 25.96 -3.19 26.73
CA THR A 648 27.08 -3.84 27.43
C THR A 648 27.53 -5.16 26.81
N THR A 649 26.77 -5.69 25.83
CA THR A 649 27.06 -6.99 25.22
C THR A 649 27.66 -6.83 23.82
N PRO A 650 28.76 -7.54 23.49
CA PRO A 650 29.31 -7.56 22.13
C PRO A 650 28.28 -8.00 21.09
N VAL A 651 28.35 -7.40 19.89
CA VAL A 651 27.40 -7.63 18.79
C VAL A 651 27.37 -9.11 18.37
N GLU A 652 28.51 -9.79 18.37
CA GLU A 652 28.64 -11.20 18.00
C GLU A 652 27.84 -12.09 18.97
N VAL A 653 27.86 -11.74 20.26
CA VAL A 653 27.08 -12.42 21.29
C VAL A 653 25.60 -12.08 21.11
N LEU A 654 25.23 -10.82 20.88
CA LEU A 654 23.83 -10.45 20.61
C LEU A 654 23.24 -11.20 19.40
N LYS A 655 24.01 -11.37 18.32
CA LYS A 655 23.65 -12.17 17.13
C LYS A 655 23.48 -13.65 17.45
N GLN A 656 24.43 -14.22 18.19
CA GLN A 656 24.38 -15.64 18.59
C GLN A 656 23.10 -15.97 19.37
N TYR A 657 22.62 -15.01 20.16
CA TYR A 657 21.42 -15.18 20.97
C TYR A 657 20.14 -14.70 20.26
N HIS A 658 20.19 -14.23 19.01
CA HIS A 658 19.02 -13.72 18.27
C HIS A 658 18.37 -12.48 18.88
N MET A 659 19.15 -11.63 19.57
CA MET A 659 18.69 -10.27 19.91
C MET A 659 18.81 -9.30 18.72
N LEU A 660 19.66 -9.65 17.75
CA LEU A 660 19.83 -8.96 16.48
C LEU A 660 19.57 -9.93 15.33
N GLU A 661 19.17 -9.41 14.18
CA GLU A 661 19.05 -10.22 12.97
C GLU A 661 20.43 -10.66 12.49
N ARG A 662 20.51 -11.82 11.82
CA ARG A 662 21.80 -12.43 11.47
C ARG A 662 22.64 -11.55 10.53
N HIS A 663 21.99 -10.67 9.77
CA HIS A 663 22.58 -9.76 8.78
C HIS A 663 22.98 -8.39 9.33
N CYS A 664 22.48 -7.97 10.51
CA CYS A 664 22.82 -6.64 11.05
C CYS A 664 24.33 -6.52 11.29
N ALA A 665 25.01 -5.51 10.76
CA ALA A 665 26.44 -5.33 10.99
C ALA A 665 26.76 -4.97 12.45
N ASP A 666 25.92 -4.15 13.09
CA ASP A 666 26.02 -3.70 14.48
C ASP A 666 24.66 -3.75 15.22
N ASN A 667 24.57 -3.11 16.39
CA ASN A 667 23.36 -3.04 17.22
C ASN A 667 22.81 -1.61 17.40
N ARG A 668 23.28 -0.63 16.61
CA ARG A 668 22.97 0.79 16.80
C ARG A 668 21.48 1.08 16.57
N ASP A 669 20.90 0.58 15.49
CA ASP A 669 19.48 0.79 15.19
C ASP A 669 18.57 0.27 16.29
N GLU A 670 18.95 -0.85 16.90
CA GLU A 670 18.19 -1.48 17.98
C GLU A 670 18.30 -0.68 19.29
N ILE A 671 19.50 -0.17 19.61
CA ILE A 671 19.73 0.78 20.72
C ILE A 671 18.92 2.05 20.50
N GLU A 672 18.96 2.62 19.30
CA GLU A 672 18.25 3.82 18.90
C GLU A 672 16.74 3.65 19.07
N ARG A 673 16.20 2.54 18.57
CA ARG A 673 14.78 2.20 18.68
C ARG A 673 14.33 2.07 20.13
N VAL A 674 15.14 1.45 20.99
CA VAL A 674 14.83 1.33 22.44
C VAL A 674 14.89 2.69 23.12
N ARG A 675 15.89 3.53 22.81
CA ARG A 675 16.02 4.89 23.34
C ARG A 675 14.86 5.79 22.93
N GLY A 676 14.50 5.84 21.65
CA GLY A 676 13.36 6.64 21.19
C GLY A 676 12.05 6.27 21.89
N ARG A 677 11.85 4.97 22.20
CA ARG A 677 10.71 4.51 23.01
C ARG A 677 10.80 4.97 24.47
N LEU A 678 11.97 4.92 25.09
CA LEU A 678 12.21 5.45 26.44
C LEU A 678 11.95 6.96 26.51
N VAL A 679 12.50 7.73 25.59
CA VAL A 679 12.31 9.18 25.48
C VAL A 679 10.81 9.50 25.36
N SER A 680 10.10 8.82 24.47
CA SER A 680 8.64 8.96 24.30
C SER A 680 7.83 8.68 25.57
N LEU A 681 8.34 7.82 26.46
CA LEU A 681 7.71 7.50 27.75
C LEU A 681 8.12 8.52 28.83
N TYR A 682 9.39 8.91 28.89
CA TYR A 682 9.90 9.88 29.85
C TYR A 682 9.28 11.26 29.72
N VAL A 683 8.99 11.69 28.48
CA VAL A 683 8.31 12.99 28.22
C VAL A 683 6.81 12.97 28.53
N ARG A 684 6.23 11.82 28.92
CA ARG A 684 4.82 11.77 29.32
C ARG A 684 4.62 12.51 30.65
N PRO A 685 3.61 13.40 30.77
CA PRO A 685 3.35 14.12 32.01
C PRO A 685 3.18 13.25 33.25
N VAL A 686 2.65 12.03 33.09
CA VAL A 686 2.46 11.07 34.20
C VAL A 686 3.79 10.49 34.69
N VAL A 687 4.78 10.35 33.81
CA VAL A 687 6.12 9.84 34.15
C VAL A 687 7.00 10.95 34.68
N GLY A 688 7.01 12.11 34.00
CA GLY A 688 7.71 13.31 34.45
C GLY A 688 9.24 13.19 34.56
N ARG A 689 9.86 12.20 33.93
CA ARG A 689 11.32 11.95 33.95
C ARG A 689 12.03 12.71 32.82
N TYR A 690 11.75 14.00 32.68
CA TYR A 690 12.19 14.81 31.53
C TYR A 690 13.71 14.94 31.41
N ASN A 691 14.43 15.00 32.52
CA ASN A 691 15.91 15.03 32.52
C ASN A 691 16.49 13.72 31.98
N ASP A 692 15.86 12.60 32.26
CA ASP A 692 16.27 11.31 31.72
C ASP A 692 15.96 11.23 30.22
N ALA A 693 14.86 11.83 29.76
CA ALA A 693 14.58 11.99 28.33
C ALA A 693 15.70 12.75 27.62
N ILE A 694 16.10 13.92 28.17
CA ILE A 694 17.22 14.69 27.61
C ILE A 694 18.50 13.87 27.60
N THR A 695 18.82 13.20 28.72
CA THR A 695 20.04 12.41 28.83
C THR A 695 20.09 11.30 27.76
N GLU A 696 18.99 10.58 27.55
CA GLU A 696 18.93 9.54 26.53
C GLU A 696 18.99 10.11 25.10
N VAL A 697 18.34 11.25 24.84
CA VAL A 697 18.44 11.92 23.54
C VAL A 697 19.86 12.44 23.31
N GLU A 698 20.53 13.00 24.30
CA GLU A 698 21.92 13.45 24.19
C GLU A 698 22.87 12.29 23.94
N LEU A 699 22.69 11.15 24.62
CA LEU A 699 23.45 9.94 24.34
C LEU A 699 23.18 9.39 22.94
N GLN A 700 21.95 9.52 22.44
CA GLN A 700 21.58 9.15 21.07
C GLN A 700 22.18 10.11 20.05
N ILE A 701 22.20 11.42 20.34
CA ILE A 701 22.88 12.45 19.57
C ILE A 701 24.36 12.16 19.52
N GLU A 702 25.05 11.94 20.64
CA GLU A 702 26.49 11.68 20.66
C GLU A 702 26.87 10.35 20.00
N ALA A 703 26.04 9.31 20.15
CA ALA A 703 26.22 8.06 19.42
C ALA A 703 26.04 8.25 17.91
N HIS A 704 25.06 9.07 17.51
CA HIS A 704 24.84 9.39 16.11
C HIS A 704 25.95 10.30 15.55
N LYS A 705 26.44 11.28 16.30
CA LYS A 705 27.64 12.06 15.95
C LYS A 705 28.86 11.18 15.83
N THR A 706 29.02 10.18 16.70
CA THR A 706 30.11 9.21 16.60
C THR A 706 29.97 8.38 15.33
N TYR A 707 28.76 7.95 14.98
CA TYR A 707 28.48 7.28 13.71
C TYR A 707 28.78 8.16 12.50
N LEU A 708 28.30 9.40 12.49
CA LEU A 708 28.60 10.39 11.45
C LEU A 708 30.12 10.59 11.35
N LYS A 709 30.82 10.68 12.48
CA LYS A 709 32.27 10.82 12.54
C LYS A 709 33.02 9.59 12.03
N GLU A 710 32.54 8.38 12.33
CA GLU A 710 33.09 7.11 11.83
C GLU A 710 32.84 6.92 10.33
N LYS A 711 31.74 7.47 9.82
CA LYS A 711 31.40 7.48 8.38
C LYS A 711 32.02 8.64 7.63
N GLY A 712 32.60 9.59 8.37
CA GLY A 712 33.21 10.82 7.88
C GLY A 712 32.23 11.96 7.57
N MET A 713 30.93 11.78 7.77
CA MET A 713 29.84 12.64 7.30
C MET A 713 29.96 14.10 7.81
N PRO A 714 29.68 15.13 6.99
CA PRO A 714 29.87 16.53 7.40
C PRO A 714 28.87 16.99 8.48
N GLU A 715 27.75 16.29 8.67
CA GLU A 715 26.67 16.62 9.61
C GLU A 715 27.00 16.30 11.08
N VAL A 716 28.25 15.92 11.43
CA VAL A 716 28.68 15.61 12.82
C VAL A 716 28.32 16.74 13.80
N ASP A 717 28.39 17.99 13.37
CA ASP A 717 28.06 19.14 14.22
C ASP A 717 26.55 19.47 14.21
N MET A 718 25.77 18.91 13.28
CA MET A 718 24.32 19.09 13.13
C MET A 718 23.59 17.75 12.91
N PRO A 719 23.67 16.82 13.87
CA PRO A 719 23.13 15.45 13.74
C PRO A 719 21.60 15.37 13.55
N TRP A 720 20.91 16.51 13.60
CA TRP A 720 19.49 16.61 13.32
C TRP A 720 19.13 16.76 11.84
N GLU A 721 20.07 17.11 10.97
CA GLU A 721 19.85 17.18 9.53
C GLU A 721 19.71 15.77 8.92
N ASP A 722 20.57 14.82 9.34
CA ASP A 722 20.41 13.39 9.02
C ASP A 722 19.20 12.78 9.72
N LYS A 723 18.90 13.16 10.98
CA LYS A 723 17.76 12.60 11.74
C LYS A 723 16.86 13.67 12.31
N SER A 724 15.94 14.17 11.48
CA SER A 724 14.94 15.18 11.89
C SER A 724 14.06 14.75 13.08
N ASP A 725 13.75 13.46 13.21
CA ASP A 725 13.02 12.91 14.36
C ASP A 725 13.80 13.09 15.68
N LEU A 726 15.13 12.93 15.65
CA LEU A 726 16.00 13.10 16.81
C LEU A 726 16.05 14.56 17.26
N CYS A 727 16.09 15.50 16.29
CA CYS A 727 15.96 16.93 16.54
C CYS A 727 14.67 17.28 17.27
N ARG A 728 13.57 16.74 16.75
CA ARG A 728 12.25 16.95 17.31
C ARG A 728 12.18 16.42 18.74
N ASP A 729 12.67 15.22 18.97
CA ASP A 729 12.67 14.60 20.29
C ASP A 729 13.58 15.37 21.26
N TYR A 730 14.69 15.94 20.78
CA TYR A 730 15.58 16.79 21.56
C TYR A 730 14.95 18.14 21.92
N ALA A 731 14.44 18.87 20.92
CA ALA A 731 13.75 20.14 21.13
C ALA A 731 12.54 19.98 22.05
N THR A 732 11.76 18.90 21.86
CA THR A 732 10.64 18.57 22.73
C THR A 732 11.13 18.27 24.14
N SER A 733 12.19 17.48 24.31
CA SER A 733 12.73 17.16 25.64
C SER A 733 13.27 18.40 26.37
N ARG A 734 13.97 19.33 25.67
CA ARG A 734 14.45 20.62 26.21
C ARG A 734 13.33 21.55 26.63
N MET A 735 12.31 21.69 25.79
CA MET A 735 11.09 22.40 26.17
C MET A 735 10.45 21.72 27.39
N MET A 736 10.46 20.39 27.40
CA MET A 736 9.96 19.60 28.50
C MET A 736 10.88 19.59 29.76
N THR A 737 12.03 20.22 29.77
CA THR A 737 12.80 20.50 30.99
C THR A 737 12.90 21.98 31.32
N ASN A 738 12.16 22.83 30.59
CA ASN A 738 12.21 24.29 30.73
C ASN A 738 13.59 24.88 30.40
N VAL A 739 14.34 24.25 29.50
CA VAL A 739 15.57 24.80 28.92
C VAL A 739 15.16 25.72 27.77
N LEU A 740 15.09 27.03 28.06
CA LEU A 740 14.61 28.08 27.14
C LEU A 740 15.76 28.96 26.64
N ASP A 741 16.77 28.35 26.03
CA ASP A 741 17.99 29.02 25.59
C ASP A 741 18.06 29.21 24.06
N VAL A 742 19.16 29.83 23.59
CA VAL A 742 19.41 30.11 22.17
C VAL A 742 19.50 28.81 21.35
N GLU A 743 19.97 27.72 21.94
CA GLU A 743 20.05 26.42 21.26
C GLU A 743 18.65 25.85 21.03
N THR A 744 17.78 25.92 22.05
CA THR A 744 16.38 25.50 21.93
C THR A 744 15.62 26.33 20.90
N LYS A 745 15.88 27.65 20.83
CA LYS A 745 15.37 28.53 19.76
C LYS A 745 15.78 28.00 18.38
N LYS A 746 17.07 27.74 18.17
CA LYS A 746 17.60 27.28 16.88
C LYS A 746 16.97 25.96 16.46
N LEU A 747 16.90 24.98 17.37
CA LEU A 747 16.29 23.68 17.10
C LEU A 747 14.82 23.83 16.65
N LEU A 748 14.04 24.64 17.37
CA LEU A 748 12.63 24.88 17.01
C LEU A 748 12.48 25.57 15.65
N GLU A 749 13.33 26.53 15.32
CA GLU A 749 13.33 27.21 14.02
C GLU A 749 13.65 26.25 12.88
N ILE A 750 14.64 25.37 13.07
CA ILE A 750 15.03 24.32 12.11
C ILE A 750 13.84 23.38 11.86
N ILE A 751 13.22 22.86 12.93
CA ILE A 751 12.12 21.90 12.78
C ILE A 751 10.89 22.57 12.12
N ILE A 752 10.55 23.81 12.50
CA ILE A 752 9.41 24.52 11.89
C ILE A 752 9.65 24.77 10.40
N ALA A 753 10.88 25.18 10.02
CA ALA A 753 11.23 25.40 8.63
C ALA A 753 11.06 24.13 7.78
N HIS A 754 11.44 22.96 8.29
CA HIS A 754 11.23 21.68 7.60
C HIS A 754 9.76 21.24 7.51
N GLU A 755 8.93 21.56 8.51
CA GLU A 755 7.50 21.17 8.48
C GLU A 755 6.62 22.06 7.59
N ASP A 756 7.05 23.30 7.29
CA ASP A 756 6.17 24.35 6.75
C ASP A 756 5.83 24.24 5.26
N ALA A 757 6.39 23.28 4.53
CA ALA A 757 6.22 23.24 3.07
C ALA A 757 4.76 23.02 2.63
N HIS A 758 3.93 22.19 3.30
CA HIS A 758 2.53 21.97 2.87
C HIS A 758 1.51 21.49 3.93
N TYR A 759 1.87 21.34 5.21
CA TYR A 759 0.95 20.81 6.24
C TYR A 759 1.07 21.55 7.58
N GLN A 760 -0.05 22.12 8.04
CA GLN A 760 -0.17 22.58 9.43
C GLN A 760 -0.33 21.37 10.35
N SER A 761 0.63 20.46 10.52
CA SER A 761 0.41 19.29 11.40
C SER A 761 0.08 19.70 12.85
N ARG A 762 -0.50 18.81 13.67
CA ARG A 762 -0.69 19.09 15.11
C ARG A 762 0.63 19.54 15.73
N LEU A 763 1.68 18.76 15.49
CA LEU A 763 3.04 19.01 15.96
C LEU A 763 3.56 20.41 15.56
N SER A 764 3.29 20.85 14.33
CA SER A 764 3.64 22.17 13.84
C SER A 764 3.08 23.32 14.67
N VAL A 765 1.88 23.13 15.24
CA VAL A 765 1.26 24.10 16.15
C VAL A 765 1.98 24.09 17.49
N ILE A 766 2.36 22.93 18.04
CA ILE A 766 3.15 22.84 19.27
C ILE A 766 4.50 23.52 19.12
N LEU A 767 5.20 23.26 18.02
CA LEU A 767 6.53 23.82 17.81
C LEU A 767 6.46 25.35 17.75
N ARG A 768 5.43 25.92 17.11
CA ARG A 768 5.21 27.38 17.10
C ARG A 768 4.81 27.94 18.46
N ILE A 769 4.03 27.20 19.25
CA ILE A 769 3.72 27.56 20.63
C ILE A 769 5.01 27.64 21.45
N HIS A 770 5.87 26.61 21.33
CA HIS A 770 7.17 26.54 22.00
C HIS A 770 8.12 27.65 21.53
N LEU A 771 8.22 27.90 20.21
CA LEU A 771 9.09 28.95 19.67
C LEU A 771 8.64 30.34 20.14
N ALA A 772 7.33 30.60 20.18
CA ALA A 772 6.81 31.85 20.71
C ALA A 772 7.22 32.08 22.17
N LEU A 773 7.17 31.04 23.01
CA LEU A 773 7.64 31.09 24.40
C LEU A 773 9.14 31.37 24.48
N VAL A 774 9.96 30.62 23.74
CA VAL A 774 11.42 30.75 23.78
C VAL A 774 11.87 32.14 23.32
N LEU A 775 11.31 32.66 22.22
CA LEU A 775 11.62 34.01 21.74
C LEU A 775 11.28 35.09 22.78
N GLN A 776 10.12 34.97 23.43
CA GLN A 776 9.73 35.91 24.48
C GLN A 776 10.65 35.81 25.71
N HIS A 777 10.99 34.59 26.15
CA HIS A 777 11.87 34.36 27.29
C HIS A 777 13.27 34.95 27.06
N LEU A 778 13.81 34.77 25.86
CA LEU A 778 15.13 35.28 25.46
C LEU A 778 15.14 36.80 25.21
N GLY A 779 13.99 37.43 25.01
CA GLY A 779 13.90 38.84 24.66
C GLY A 779 14.43 39.17 23.26
N VAL A 780 14.39 38.21 22.33
CA VAL A 780 14.90 38.35 20.95
C VAL A 780 13.78 38.17 19.92
N GLU A 781 13.88 38.85 18.78
CA GLU A 781 12.87 38.81 17.69
C GLU A 781 11.43 38.98 18.21
N LEU A 782 11.20 39.95 19.09
CA LEU A 782 9.91 40.15 19.77
C LEU A 782 8.72 40.31 18.80
N ASP A 783 8.95 40.88 17.62
CA ASP A 783 7.92 40.99 16.57
C ASP A 783 7.50 39.61 16.03
N LYS A 784 8.46 38.70 15.85
CA LYS A 784 8.21 37.30 15.44
C LYS A 784 7.51 36.53 16.56
N ALA A 785 7.92 36.74 17.81
CA ALA A 785 7.26 36.16 18.98
C ALA A 785 5.80 36.60 19.06
N ALA A 786 5.51 37.89 18.86
CA ALA A 786 4.16 38.45 18.83
C ALA A 786 3.33 37.88 17.67
N ALA A 787 3.90 37.81 16.46
CA ALA A 787 3.23 37.25 15.28
C ALA A 787 2.88 35.76 15.45
N LEU A 788 3.82 34.94 15.96
CA LEU A 788 3.57 33.54 16.27
C LEU A 788 2.52 33.38 17.38
N THR A 789 2.58 34.22 18.41
CA THR A 789 1.61 34.23 19.51
C THR A 789 0.20 34.51 19.00
N GLU A 790 0.04 35.55 18.19
CA GLU A 790 -1.24 35.91 17.59
C GLU A 790 -1.77 34.82 16.66
N TRP A 791 -0.90 34.28 15.80
CA TRP A 791 -1.25 33.18 14.91
C TRP A 791 -1.73 31.95 15.68
N CYS A 792 -0.96 31.49 16.68
CA CYS A 792 -1.29 30.35 17.52
C CYS A 792 -2.61 30.59 18.29
N ALA A 793 -2.80 31.78 18.86
CA ALA A 793 -4.02 32.12 19.58
C ALA A 793 -5.25 32.12 18.64
N ASN A 794 -5.15 32.71 17.45
CA ASN A 794 -6.22 32.70 16.46
C ASN A 794 -6.53 31.28 15.93
N PHE A 795 -5.47 30.50 15.70
CA PHE A 795 -5.58 29.11 15.29
C PHE A 795 -6.30 28.26 16.36
N LEU A 796 -5.93 28.41 17.63
CA LEU A 796 -6.51 27.66 18.75
C LEU A 796 -7.91 28.15 19.13
N ARG A 797 -8.22 29.45 19.04
CA ARG A 797 -9.60 29.98 19.25
C ARG A 797 -10.58 29.40 18.24
N SER A 798 -10.17 29.26 16.98
CA SER A 798 -11.01 28.65 15.94
C SER A 798 -11.09 27.13 16.05
N ARG A 799 -10.22 26.49 16.84
CA ARG A 799 -10.07 25.03 16.99
C ARG A 799 -9.94 24.63 18.45
N ARG A 800 -10.86 25.12 19.29
CA ARG A 800 -10.85 24.88 20.73
C ARG A 800 -10.71 23.41 21.11
N SER A 801 -11.21 22.55 20.24
CA SER A 801 -10.98 21.11 20.26
C SER A 801 -9.55 20.61 20.53
N LEU A 802 -8.54 21.43 20.24
CA LEU A 802 -7.12 21.12 20.48
C LEU A 802 -6.69 21.46 21.92
N GLN A 803 -7.56 22.07 22.72
CA GLN A 803 -7.33 22.46 24.11
C GLN A 803 -6.88 21.29 24.96
N SER A 804 -7.53 20.12 24.88
CA SER A 804 -7.12 18.95 25.66
C SER A 804 -5.68 18.52 25.35
N TRP A 805 -5.20 18.81 24.14
CA TRP A 805 -3.89 18.43 23.66
C TRP A 805 -2.80 19.46 23.96
N VAL A 806 -3.10 20.76 23.85
CA VAL A 806 -2.14 21.84 24.21
C VAL A 806 -2.19 22.21 25.70
N SER A 807 -3.27 21.87 26.41
CA SER A 807 -3.42 22.20 27.83
C SER A 807 -2.30 21.65 28.72
N PRO A 808 -1.78 20.42 28.54
CA PRO A 808 -0.63 19.94 29.30
C PRO A 808 0.60 20.85 29.18
N LEU A 809 0.82 21.49 28.03
CA LEU A 809 1.92 22.42 27.80
C LEU A 809 1.72 23.69 28.64
N PHE A 810 0.53 24.30 28.52
CA PHE A 810 0.19 25.52 29.26
C PHE A 810 0.11 25.34 30.77
N LYS A 811 -0.36 24.18 31.25
CA LYS A 811 -0.49 23.90 32.69
C LYS A 811 0.86 23.79 33.39
N ARG A 812 1.89 23.34 32.67
CA ARG A 812 3.21 23.17 33.24
C ARG A 812 3.95 24.49 33.41
N GLU A 813 3.72 25.40 32.49
CA GLU A 813 4.32 26.73 32.48
C GLU A 813 3.49 27.77 33.23
N ALA A 814 2.46 27.36 33.99
CA ALA A 814 1.58 28.30 34.68
C ALA A 814 2.28 29.22 35.70
N GLU A 815 3.54 28.95 36.05
CA GLU A 815 4.39 29.84 36.85
C GLU A 815 5.01 31.00 36.02
N SER A 816 5.12 30.86 34.71
CA SER A 816 5.62 31.85 33.75
C SER A 816 4.57 32.09 32.66
N ALA A 817 3.87 33.21 32.71
CA ALA A 817 2.71 33.49 31.86
C ALA A 817 2.97 33.25 30.35
N HIS A 818 2.63 32.04 29.85
CA HIS A 818 2.91 31.63 28.48
C HIS A 818 2.24 32.62 27.50
N PRO A 819 2.96 33.16 26.49
CA PRO A 819 2.45 34.20 25.60
C PRO A 819 1.13 33.82 24.91
N VAL A 820 1.08 32.61 24.36
CA VAL A 820 -0.10 32.07 23.69
C VAL A 820 -1.27 31.90 24.68
N LEU A 821 -1.02 31.44 25.91
CA LEU A 821 -2.08 31.34 26.92
C LEU A 821 -2.62 32.72 27.33
N LEU A 822 -1.73 33.70 27.53
CA LEU A 822 -2.11 35.08 27.82
C LEU A 822 -2.98 35.66 26.70
N ALA A 823 -2.59 35.43 25.44
CA ALA A 823 -3.36 35.85 24.28
C ALA A 823 -4.72 35.13 24.23
N LEU A 824 -4.78 33.83 24.51
CA LEU A 824 -6.04 33.08 24.59
C LEU A 824 -6.96 33.55 25.72
N GLY A 825 -6.39 34.11 26.79
CA GLY A 825 -7.06 34.51 28.03
C GLY A 825 -7.05 33.39 29.07
N GLU A 826 -6.88 33.74 30.35
CA GLU A 826 -6.74 32.77 31.46
C GLU A 826 -7.92 31.80 31.59
N ASN A 827 -9.12 32.25 31.20
CA ASN A 827 -10.33 31.43 31.23
C ASN A 827 -10.37 30.37 30.14
N TRP A 828 -9.52 30.46 29.10
CA TRP A 828 -9.57 29.53 27.97
C TRP A 828 -9.37 28.08 28.40
N LEU A 829 -8.47 27.82 29.36
CA LEU A 829 -8.20 26.49 29.92
C LEU A 829 -9.36 25.93 30.78
N ASN A 830 -10.16 26.81 31.37
CA ASN A 830 -11.24 26.44 32.30
C ASN A 830 -12.61 26.33 31.61
N GLU A 831 -12.77 27.02 30.49
CA GLU A 831 -13.94 26.93 29.66
C GLU A 831 -14.01 25.54 29.01
N LYS A 832 -15.14 24.85 29.20
CA LYS A 832 -15.40 23.54 28.62
C LYS A 832 -15.71 23.67 27.13
N ASP A 833 -15.22 22.74 26.34
CA ASP A 833 -15.63 22.58 24.94
C ASP A 833 -17.16 22.60 24.84
N THR A 834 -17.67 23.59 24.09
CA THR A 834 -19.08 23.68 23.77
C THR A 834 -19.48 22.53 22.84
N ASP A 835 -20.76 22.15 22.83
CA ASP A 835 -21.28 21.17 21.87
C ASP A 835 -21.08 21.60 20.40
N ARG A 836 -20.80 22.89 20.16
CA ARG A 836 -20.49 23.42 18.84
C ARG A 836 -19.06 23.08 18.44
N GLU A 837 -18.09 23.21 19.33
CA GLU A 837 -16.67 22.94 19.04
C GLU A 837 -16.40 21.43 18.87
N ARG A 838 -17.03 20.60 19.71
CA ARG A 838 -16.95 19.13 19.54
C ARG A 838 -17.53 18.66 18.22
N ARG A 839 -18.52 19.38 17.68
CA ARG A 839 -19.11 19.08 16.37
C ARG A 839 -18.12 19.24 15.21
N HIS A 840 -17.03 19.98 15.40
CA HIS A 840 -15.96 20.14 14.40
C HIS A 840 -14.82 19.11 14.59
N GLN A 841 -14.79 18.37 15.71
CA GLN A 841 -13.80 17.32 16.00
C GLN A 841 -14.11 16.00 15.29
N GLY A 842 -13.44 15.76 14.16
CA GLY A 842 -13.55 14.49 13.43
C GLY A 842 -14.29 14.61 12.10
N ARG A 843 -14.81 15.80 11.80
CA ARG A 843 -15.32 16.11 10.47
C ARG A 843 -14.21 16.07 9.46
N ILE A 844 -14.44 15.29 8.42
CA ILE A 844 -13.52 15.10 7.32
C ILE A 844 -14.25 15.29 6.00
N CYS A 845 -13.51 15.63 4.95
CA CYS A 845 -14.00 15.59 3.58
C CYS A 845 -14.34 14.13 3.22
N TYR A 846 -15.54 13.85 2.75
CA TYR A 846 -15.92 12.48 2.39
C TYR A 846 -15.30 12.02 1.06
N GLY A 847 -14.73 12.94 0.28
CA GLY A 847 -14.02 12.63 -0.97
C GLY A 847 -12.52 12.39 -0.81
N CYS A 848 -11.85 13.11 0.10
CA CYS A 848 -10.38 13.03 0.28
C CYS A 848 -9.93 12.96 1.75
N GLY A 849 -10.86 12.75 2.68
CA GLY A 849 -10.66 12.64 4.13
C GLY A 849 -9.95 13.79 4.85
N LEU A 850 -9.67 14.90 4.18
CA LEU A 850 -9.07 16.09 4.78
C LEU A 850 -9.94 16.61 5.93
N SER A 851 -9.35 16.75 7.12
CA SER A 851 -10.06 17.21 8.32
C SER A 851 -10.51 18.66 8.20
N GLU A 852 -11.67 18.98 8.79
CA GLU A 852 -12.18 20.36 8.92
C GLU A 852 -11.23 21.22 9.79
N LEU A 853 -10.34 20.60 10.57
CA LEU A 853 -9.26 21.31 11.24
C LEU A 853 -8.29 21.96 10.24
N TRP A 854 -8.18 21.44 9.02
CA TRP A 854 -7.22 21.92 8.02
C TRP A 854 -7.86 22.79 6.93
N THR A 855 -9.17 22.67 6.74
CA THR A 855 -9.87 23.39 5.68
C THR A 855 -11.33 23.61 6.01
N ILE A 856 -11.96 24.59 5.36
CA ILE A 856 -13.39 24.83 5.47
C ILE A 856 -14.11 23.78 4.64
N LEU A 857 -14.97 22.97 5.27
CA LEU A 857 -15.77 21.97 4.57
C LEU A 857 -17.14 22.54 4.17
N SER A 858 -17.46 22.42 2.88
CA SER A 858 -18.79 22.64 2.35
C SER A 858 -19.71 21.45 2.67
N GLN A 859 -20.97 21.73 2.98
CA GLN A 859 -21.93 20.68 3.36
C GLN A 859 -22.92 20.38 2.23
N CYS A 860 -23.09 19.10 1.91
CA CYS A 860 -24.10 18.62 0.96
C CYS A 860 -25.53 19.07 1.36
N ASP A 861 -26.46 19.12 0.41
CA ASP A 861 -27.86 19.49 0.67
C ASP A 861 -28.58 18.57 1.65
N CYS A 862 -28.26 17.27 1.64
CA CYS A 862 -28.79 16.32 2.64
C CYS A 862 -28.28 16.60 4.07
N LYS A 863 -27.25 17.46 4.19
CA LYS A 863 -26.57 17.83 5.43
C LYS A 863 -25.88 16.66 6.16
N GLN A 864 -25.57 15.57 5.46
CA GLN A 864 -24.87 14.39 6.01
C GLN A 864 -23.44 14.21 5.50
N ALA A 865 -23.07 14.82 4.37
CA ALA A 865 -21.71 14.74 3.82
C ALA A 865 -21.04 16.11 3.77
N LEU A 866 -19.72 16.11 3.93
CA LEU A 866 -18.85 17.28 3.96
C LEU A 866 -17.77 17.16 2.90
N TYR A 867 -17.41 18.26 2.24
CA TYR A 867 -16.42 18.27 1.15
C TYR A 867 -15.54 19.52 1.21
N CYS A 868 -14.22 19.34 1.06
CA CYS A 868 -13.30 20.47 0.95
C CYS A 868 -13.39 21.20 -0.40
N SER A 869 -14.00 20.58 -1.42
CA SER A 869 -14.13 21.15 -2.76
C SER A 869 -15.29 20.52 -3.54
N GLU A 870 -15.79 21.22 -4.57
CA GLU A 870 -16.77 20.66 -5.52
C GLU A 870 -16.24 19.44 -6.28
N ARG A 871 -14.93 19.33 -6.48
CA ARG A 871 -14.28 18.14 -7.07
C ARG A 871 -14.52 16.92 -6.17
N CYS A 872 -14.20 17.04 -4.89
CA CYS A 872 -14.45 15.97 -3.90
C CYS A 872 -15.94 15.61 -3.80
N GLN A 873 -16.84 16.58 -3.89
CA GLN A 873 -18.28 16.33 -3.92
C GLN A 873 -18.70 15.53 -5.15
N ARG A 874 -18.25 15.91 -6.36
CA ARG A 874 -18.60 15.22 -7.62
C ARG A 874 -18.05 13.79 -7.65
N ASP A 875 -16.83 13.60 -7.18
CA ASP A 875 -16.18 12.29 -7.10
C ASP A 875 -16.96 11.34 -6.18
N HIS A 876 -17.32 11.80 -4.98
CA HIS A 876 -18.11 11.03 -4.01
C HIS A 876 -19.63 11.00 -4.33
N TRP A 877 -20.13 11.74 -5.34
CA TRP A 877 -21.58 11.85 -5.57
C TRP A 877 -22.24 10.54 -6.03
N ARG A 878 -21.59 9.78 -6.92
CA ARG A 878 -22.14 8.50 -7.45
C ARG A 878 -22.54 7.54 -6.34
N GLN A 879 -21.73 7.61 -5.31
CA GLN A 879 -21.70 6.86 -4.09
C GLN A 879 -22.69 7.42 -3.05
N HIS A 880 -22.64 8.73 -2.81
CA HIS A 880 -23.49 9.40 -1.86
C HIS A 880 -24.96 9.56 -2.30
N ARG A 881 -25.27 9.53 -3.60
CA ARG A 881 -26.60 9.92 -4.13
C ARG A 881 -27.79 9.18 -3.51
N TYR A 882 -27.62 7.90 -3.16
CA TYR A 882 -28.69 7.08 -2.58
C TYR A 882 -28.93 7.46 -1.11
N LEU A 883 -27.85 7.61 -0.34
CA LEU A 883 -27.91 8.17 1.02
C LEU A 883 -28.49 9.59 1.00
N CYS A 884 -28.07 10.42 0.05
CA CYS A 884 -28.59 11.76 -0.12
C CYS A 884 -30.10 11.74 -0.36
N LYS A 885 -30.58 10.92 -1.31
CA LYS A 885 -31.99 10.73 -1.62
C LYS A 885 -32.79 10.25 -0.40
N HIS A 886 -32.29 9.24 0.32
CA HIS A 886 -32.92 8.71 1.54
C HIS A 886 -33.05 9.79 2.62
N MET A 887 -31.98 10.53 2.85
CA MET A 887 -31.96 11.61 3.84
C MET A 887 -32.87 12.77 3.45
N MET A 888 -32.95 13.09 2.16
CA MET A 888 -33.90 14.09 1.67
C MET A 888 -35.36 13.62 1.82
N GLN A 889 -35.62 12.33 1.58
CA GLN A 889 -36.94 11.74 1.77
C GLN A 889 -37.38 11.81 3.24
N ILE A 890 -36.49 11.48 4.18
CA ILE A 890 -36.75 11.63 5.62
C ILE A 890 -37.10 13.09 5.96
N GLN A 891 -36.34 14.06 5.43
CA GLN A 891 -36.63 15.48 5.66
C GLN A 891 -37.98 15.91 5.06
N GLN A 892 -38.29 15.48 3.84
CA GLN A 892 -39.55 15.80 3.17
C GLN A 892 -40.75 15.22 3.93
N GLN A 893 -40.68 13.93 4.32
CA GLN A 893 -41.74 13.28 5.09
C GLN A 893 -41.95 13.92 6.47
N SER A 894 -40.89 14.46 7.08
CA SER A 894 -41.01 15.17 8.36
C SER A 894 -41.87 16.44 8.28
N SER A 895 -42.00 17.04 7.10
CA SER A 895 -42.79 18.27 6.89
C SER A 895 -44.30 18.04 7.00
N SER A 896 -44.78 16.82 6.74
CA SER A 896 -46.19 16.42 6.89
C SER A 896 -46.56 15.94 8.29
N LEU A 897 -45.59 15.78 9.18
CA LEU A 897 -45.82 15.28 10.54
C LEU A 897 -46.47 16.32 11.45
N SER A 898 -47.09 15.83 12.54
CA SER A 898 -47.56 16.66 13.65
C SER A 898 -46.41 17.52 14.21
N ARG A 899 -46.74 18.62 14.90
CA ARG A 899 -45.72 19.51 15.48
C ARG A 899 -44.81 18.78 16.48
N ALA A 900 -45.37 17.85 17.25
CA ALA A 900 -44.64 17.04 18.22
C ALA A 900 -43.69 16.06 17.51
N ASP A 901 -44.20 15.27 16.56
CA ASP A 901 -43.40 14.29 15.83
C ASP A 901 -42.32 14.94 14.97
N ARG A 902 -42.63 16.07 14.34
CA ARG A 902 -41.66 16.88 13.59
C ARG A 902 -40.52 17.38 14.48
N ARG A 903 -40.82 17.72 15.75
CA ARG A 903 -39.79 18.09 16.72
C ARG A 903 -38.88 16.89 17.02
N VAL A 904 -39.45 15.70 17.25
CA VAL A 904 -38.66 14.47 17.47
C VAL A 904 -37.74 14.20 16.29
N VAL A 905 -38.26 14.17 15.07
CA VAL A 905 -37.44 13.89 13.86
C VAL A 905 -36.38 14.96 13.64
N LYS A 906 -36.69 16.25 13.88
CA LYS A 906 -35.71 17.34 13.77
C LYS A 906 -34.61 17.23 14.82
N ASP A 907 -34.96 16.89 16.06
CA ASP A 907 -34.00 16.67 17.13
C ASP A 907 -33.14 15.44 16.84
N PHE A 908 -33.74 14.34 16.36
CA PHE A 908 -33.06 13.11 15.96
C PHE A 908 -32.03 13.35 14.86
N LEU A 909 -32.42 14.03 13.78
CA LEU A 909 -31.51 14.36 12.67
C LEU A 909 -30.37 15.29 13.08
N LYS A 910 -30.61 16.18 14.05
CA LYS A 910 -29.54 17.03 14.60
C LYS A 910 -28.64 16.25 15.55
N TRP A 911 -29.22 15.42 16.43
CA TRP A 911 -28.50 14.57 17.37
C TRP A 911 -27.58 13.61 16.64
N ASN A 912 -28.05 13.00 15.55
CA ASN A 912 -27.24 12.09 14.76
C ASN A 912 -26.11 12.78 13.96
N LYS A 913 -26.05 14.12 13.92
CA LYS A 913 -24.91 14.89 13.39
C LYS A 913 -23.92 15.32 14.45
N ILE A 914 -24.25 15.10 15.73
CA ILE A 914 -23.31 15.35 16.81
C ILE A 914 -22.26 14.24 16.74
N GLU A 915 -21.02 14.64 16.44
CA GLU A 915 -19.84 13.82 16.68
C GLU A 915 -19.54 13.85 18.18
N ASP A 916 -20.40 13.18 18.95
CA ASP A 916 -20.08 12.89 20.34
C ASP A 916 -18.98 11.82 20.33
N PRO A 917 -17.80 12.06 20.93
CA PRO A 917 -16.75 11.04 21.07
C PRO A 917 -17.32 9.73 21.62
N ARG A 918 -18.28 9.79 22.55
CA ARG A 918 -18.95 8.59 23.07
C ARG A 918 -19.65 7.81 21.97
N SER A 919 -20.38 8.47 21.07
CA SER A 919 -21.06 7.77 19.97
C SER A 919 -20.09 7.35 18.86
N ARG A 920 -19.09 8.17 18.52
CA ARG A 920 -18.11 7.85 17.46
C ARG A 920 -17.24 6.67 17.89
N ASP A 921 -16.62 6.79 19.06
CA ASP A 921 -15.72 5.78 19.60
C ASP A 921 -16.52 4.53 19.93
N ALA A 922 -17.76 4.64 20.45
CA ALA A 922 -18.62 3.47 20.61
C ALA A 922 -18.90 2.76 19.28
N PHE A 923 -19.01 3.43 18.14
CA PHE A 923 -19.16 2.73 16.86
C PHE A 923 -17.86 2.10 16.37
N ILE A 924 -16.72 2.78 16.55
CA ILE A 924 -15.39 2.21 16.25
C ILE A 924 -15.19 0.92 17.07
N GLN A 925 -15.56 0.95 18.35
CA GLN A 925 -15.55 -0.20 19.26
C GLN A 925 -16.62 -1.23 18.89
N ALA A 926 -17.87 -0.82 18.65
CA ALA A 926 -18.94 -1.75 18.29
C ALA A 926 -18.56 -2.58 17.05
N LEU A 927 -18.07 -1.91 16.03
CA LEU A 927 -17.65 -2.54 14.78
C LEU A 927 -16.25 -3.18 14.86
N GLY A 928 -15.48 -2.95 15.92
CA GLY A 928 -14.11 -3.47 16.07
C GLY A 928 -13.11 -2.91 15.05
N LEU A 929 -13.30 -1.67 14.59
CA LEU A 929 -12.48 -1.08 13.52
C LEU A 929 -11.03 -0.87 13.95
N ASN A 930 -10.81 -0.55 15.22
CA ASN A 930 -9.48 -0.39 15.83
C ASN A 930 -8.68 -1.69 15.88
N GLN A 931 -9.34 -2.84 15.74
CA GLN A 931 -8.68 -4.13 15.58
C GLN A 931 -8.53 -4.48 14.11
N HIS A 932 -9.58 -4.29 13.31
CA HIS A 932 -9.56 -4.56 11.88
C HIS A 932 -10.46 -3.57 11.13
N ALA A 933 -9.84 -2.60 10.44
CA ALA A 933 -10.56 -1.55 9.73
C ALA A 933 -11.49 -2.08 8.61
N CYS A 934 -11.24 -3.29 8.09
CA CYS A 934 -12.11 -3.95 7.10
C CYS A 934 -13.50 -4.32 7.64
N ARG A 935 -13.69 -4.41 8.96
CA ARG A 935 -14.99 -4.72 9.59
C ARG A 935 -16.06 -3.65 9.31
N SER A 936 -15.63 -2.44 8.93
CA SER A 936 -16.49 -1.37 8.39
C SER A 936 -17.35 -1.80 7.20
N ARG A 937 -16.91 -2.83 6.46
CA ARG A 937 -17.55 -3.34 5.24
C ARG A 937 -18.50 -4.50 5.52
N LEU A 938 -18.29 -5.21 6.62
CA LEU A 938 -18.95 -6.49 6.91
C LEU A 938 -20.03 -6.36 7.97
N LEU A 939 -19.90 -5.34 8.81
CA LEU A 939 -20.74 -5.17 9.99
C LEU A 939 -21.55 -3.89 9.92
N VAL A 940 -22.72 -3.96 10.54
CA VAL A 940 -23.64 -2.85 10.73
C VAL A 940 -24.02 -2.77 12.20
N ALA A 941 -23.99 -1.56 12.75
CA ALA A 941 -24.53 -1.32 14.08
C ALA A 941 -26.01 -0.96 13.97
N ILE A 942 -26.88 -1.67 14.69
CA ILE A 942 -28.31 -1.36 14.77
C ILE A 942 -28.62 -0.91 16.19
N ARG A 943 -29.25 0.26 16.33
CA ARG A 943 -29.63 0.81 17.64
C ARG A 943 -31.03 1.39 17.68
N THR A 944 -31.63 1.35 18.87
CA THR A 944 -32.86 2.08 19.19
C THR A 944 -32.61 3.14 20.25
N LEU A 945 -33.35 4.25 20.16
CA LEU A 945 -33.18 5.43 21.03
C LEU A 945 -34.46 5.71 21.80
N ASP A 946 -34.37 6.02 23.10
CA ASP A 946 -35.46 6.63 23.85
C ASP A 946 -35.34 8.17 23.75
N TYR A 947 -36.46 8.86 23.51
CA TYR A 947 -36.49 10.32 23.35
C TYR A 947 -36.89 11.02 24.66
N VAL A 948 -36.05 11.94 25.11
CA VAL A 948 -36.22 12.74 26.33
C VAL A 948 -36.42 14.22 25.91
N PRO A 949 -37.65 14.67 25.64
CA PRO A 949 -37.92 15.97 25.01
C PRO A 949 -37.47 17.18 25.84
N ASP A 950 -37.44 17.01 27.16
CA ASP A 950 -37.19 18.07 28.14
C ASP A 950 -35.71 18.20 28.54
N ALA A 951 -34.83 17.35 27.99
CA ALA A 951 -33.39 17.50 28.21
C ALA A 951 -32.88 18.83 27.57
N GLU A 952 -32.14 19.58 28.38
CA GLU A 952 -31.64 20.92 28.03
C GLU A 952 -30.69 20.87 26.83
N ALA A 953 -29.68 19.99 26.89
CA ALA A 953 -28.73 19.78 25.81
C ALA A 953 -29.26 18.77 24.79
N LEU A 954 -29.08 19.07 23.50
CA LEU A 954 -29.56 18.21 22.41
C LEU A 954 -29.00 16.78 22.51
N ARG A 955 -27.74 16.63 22.92
CA ARG A 955 -27.05 15.32 23.06
C ARG A 955 -27.73 14.40 24.08
N ASP A 956 -28.40 14.97 25.09
CA ASP A 956 -29.04 14.26 26.20
C ASP A 956 -30.54 14.00 25.94
N ARG A 957 -31.06 14.48 24.80
CA ARG A 957 -32.45 14.20 24.36
C ARG A 957 -32.65 12.79 23.83
N PHE A 958 -31.59 12.03 23.64
CA PHE A 958 -31.68 10.64 23.21
C PHE A 958 -30.73 9.79 24.05
N THR A 959 -31.26 8.69 24.58
CA THR A 959 -30.47 7.62 25.21
C THR A 959 -30.55 6.38 24.33
N VAL A 960 -29.43 5.66 24.18
CA VAL A 960 -29.38 4.43 23.41
C VAL A 960 -29.96 3.32 24.25
N ALA A 961 -31.14 2.85 23.89
CA ALA A 961 -31.85 1.84 24.67
C ALA A 961 -31.44 0.42 24.26
N GLU A 962 -31.29 0.20 22.96
CA GLU A 962 -30.72 -1.04 22.41
C GLU A 962 -29.59 -0.74 21.43
N LEU A 963 -28.56 -1.58 21.42
CA LEU A 963 -27.46 -1.52 20.46
C LEU A 963 -26.92 -2.93 20.21
N GLY A 964 -26.87 -3.35 18.96
CA GLY A 964 -26.26 -4.60 18.54
C GLY A 964 -25.42 -4.41 17.28
N VAL A 965 -24.46 -5.31 17.09
CA VAL A 965 -23.55 -5.31 15.94
C VAL A 965 -23.75 -6.60 15.20
N TYR A 966 -24.09 -6.50 13.93
CA TYR A 966 -24.53 -7.65 13.15
C TYR A 966 -23.74 -7.70 11.85
N ARG A 967 -23.63 -8.89 11.25
CA ARG A 967 -23.24 -8.97 9.85
C ARG A 967 -24.31 -8.26 9.03
N VAL A 968 -23.90 -7.55 7.98
CA VAL A 968 -24.83 -6.82 7.11
C VAL A 968 -25.93 -7.75 6.59
N GLU A 969 -25.57 -8.95 6.16
CA GLU A 969 -26.47 -9.97 5.61
C GLU A 969 -27.52 -10.45 6.64
N ASP A 970 -27.08 -10.79 7.85
CA ASP A 970 -27.94 -11.27 8.93
C ASP A 970 -28.90 -10.18 9.45
N ALA A 971 -28.59 -8.92 9.17
CA ALA A 971 -29.31 -7.76 9.65
C ALA A 971 -30.37 -7.22 8.67
N ILE A 972 -30.39 -7.69 7.42
CA ILE A 972 -31.23 -7.12 6.34
C ILE A 972 -32.71 -7.08 6.72
N GLU A 973 -33.28 -8.18 7.22
CA GLU A 973 -34.69 -8.22 7.64
C GLU A 973 -34.98 -7.22 8.77
N GLY A 974 -34.06 -7.11 9.74
CA GLY A 974 -34.13 -6.11 10.80
C GLY A 974 -34.08 -4.68 10.26
N MET A 975 -33.22 -4.41 9.28
CA MET A 975 -33.16 -3.10 8.62
C MET A 975 -34.44 -2.80 7.85
N MET A 976 -35.00 -3.76 7.12
CA MET A 976 -36.27 -3.60 6.41
C MET A 976 -37.40 -3.22 7.38
N MET A 977 -37.49 -3.94 8.51
CA MET A 977 -38.47 -3.68 9.56
C MET A 977 -38.31 -2.27 10.15
N TYR A 978 -37.07 -1.82 10.40
CA TYR A 978 -36.82 -0.51 11.01
C TYR A 978 -36.97 0.64 10.02
N LEU A 979 -36.45 0.49 8.82
CA LEU A 979 -36.46 1.53 7.78
C LEU A 979 -37.79 1.59 7.01
N ARG A 980 -38.65 0.57 7.16
CA ARG A 980 -39.89 0.38 6.37
C ARG A 980 -39.61 0.40 4.86
N MET A 981 -38.54 -0.27 4.48
CA MET A 981 -38.06 -0.37 3.10
C MET A 981 -38.16 -1.82 2.62
N SER A 982 -38.31 -2.00 1.31
CA SER A 982 -38.10 -3.31 0.69
C SER A 982 -36.65 -3.75 0.87
N GLU A 983 -36.40 -5.06 0.75
CA GLU A 983 -35.04 -5.61 0.75
C GLU A 983 -34.17 -4.90 -0.30
N GLU A 984 -34.71 -4.70 -1.50
CA GLU A 984 -34.03 -4.01 -2.60
C GLU A 984 -33.65 -2.57 -2.22
N GLY A 985 -34.54 -1.84 -1.55
CA GLY A 985 -34.22 -0.50 -1.05
C GLY A 985 -33.11 -0.50 0.01
N VAL A 986 -33.09 -1.49 0.91
CA VAL A 986 -32.00 -1.65 1.89
C VAL A 986 -30.69 -2.00 1.19
N ARG A 987 -30.73 -2.92 0.22
CA ARG A 987 -29.55 -3.29 -0.58
C ARG A 987 -29.03 -2.13 -1.41
N GLU A 988 -29.88 -1.27 -1.98
CA GLU A 988 -29.43 -0.04 -2.65
C GLU A 988 -28.69 0.91 -1.70
N LEU A 989 -29.15 1.05 -0.45
CA LEU A 989 -28.44 1.84 0.56
C LEU A 989 -27.08 1.20 0.92
N LEU A 990 -27.05 -0.11 1.09
CA LEU A 990 -25.81 -0.85 1.37
C LEU A 990 -24.83 -0.78 0.19
N LEU A 991 -25.29 -0.95 -1.05
CA LEU A 991 -24.51 -0.80 -2.28
C LEU A 991 -23.98 0.62 -2.44
N SER A 992 -24.73 1.63 -1.99
CA SER A 992 -24.23 2.99 -1.96
C SER A 992 -23.05 3.12 -1.00
N SER A 993 -23.09 2.45 0.16
CA SER A 993 -21.93 2.35 1.05
C SER A 993 -20.81 1.42 0.55
N GLU A 994 -21.08 0.39 -0.25
CA GLU A 994 -20.07 -0.54 -0.80
C GLU A 994 -19.36 0.01 -2.05
N SER A 995 -20.08 0.69 -2.96
CA SER A 995 -19.50 1.37 -4.12
C SER A 995 -18.59 2.54 -3.73
N ILE A 996 -18.69 3.00 -2.47
CA ILE A 996 -17.75 3.95 -1.82
C ILE A 996 -16.37 3.34 -1.60
N ILE A 997 -16.31 2.02 -1.58
CA ILE A 997 -15.17 1.26 -1.08
C ILE A 997 -14.48 0.49 -2.21
N GLY A 998 -15.21 0.11 -3.26
CA GLY A 998 -14.65 -0.48 -4.48
C GLY A 998 -14.41 0.52 -5.63
N GLY A 999 -14.92 1.75 -5.53
CA GLY A 999 -14.90 2.73 -6.63
C GLY A 999 -13.90 3.87 -6.49
N VAL A 1000 -13.21 3.98 -5.34
CA VAL A 1000 -12.00 4.78 -5.23
C VAL A 1000 -10.84 3.80 -5.24
N GLU A 1001 -10.45 3.34 -6.43
CA GLU A 1001 -9.01 3.19 -6.64
C GLU A 1001 -8.41 4.51 -6.14
N PRO A 1002 -7.38 4.50 -5.28
CA PRO A 1002 -6.63 5.71 -5.05
C PRO A 1002 -6.29 6.23 -6.44
N LYS A 1003 -6.94 7.32 -6.88
CA LYS A 1003 -6.55 7.99 -8.12
C LYS A 1003 -5.05 8.11 -7.97
N GLU A 1004 -4.30 7.68 -8.97
CA GLU A 1004 -2.84 7.80 -9.01
C GLU A 1004 -2.37 9.28 -9.01
N ASP A 1005 -3.15 10.19 -8.43
CA ASP A 1005 -2.71 11.46 -7.87
C ASP A 1005 -1.82 11.15 -6.64
N LYS A 1006 -0.62 10.76 -7.01
CA LYS A 1006 0.68 10.68 -6.35
C LYS A 1006 0.91 11.52 -5.06
N GLN A 1007 0.08 12.52 -4.74
CA GLN A 1007 0.28 13.49 -3.65
C GLN A 1007 -0.55 13.25 -2.37
N TYR A 1008 -1.47 12.28 -2.33
CA TYR A 1008 -2.42 12.08 -1.20
C TYR A 1008 -2.15 10.86 -0.30
N ARG A 1009 -1.10 10.06 -0.54
CA ARG A 1009 -0.96 8.70 0.03
C ARG A 1009 -0.81 8.57 1.56
N ARG A 1010 -0.59 9.64 2.34
CA ARG A 1010 -0.58 9.56 3.83
C ARG A 1010 -1.86 10.05 4.50
N CYS A 1011 -2.76 10.70 3.77
CA CYS A 1011 -4.07 11.05 4.28
C CYS A 1011 -5.16 10.28 3.50
N THR A 1012 -5.77 9.33 4.21
CA THR A 1012 -7.22 9.04 4.18
C THR A 1012 -7.73 7.83 3.39
N CYS A 1013 -7.40 6.64 3.87
CA CYS A 1013 -8.43 5.59 3.85
C CYS A 1013 -9.57 6.05 4.77
N VAL A 1014 -10.66 6.55 4.18
CA VAL A 1014 -11.89 6.83 4.91
C VAL A 1014 -12.67 5.52 5.07
N HIS A 1015 -12.90 5.14 6.32
CA HIS A 1015 -13.63 3.92 6.65
C HIS A 1015 -15.09 4.26 6.98
N PRO A 1016 -16.06 3.63 6.29
CA PRO A 1016 -17.46 3.88 6.58
C PRO A 1016 -17.88 3.21 7.89
N VAL A 1017 -18.63 3.95 8.69
CA VAL A 1017 -19.26 3.48 9.92
C VAL A 1017 -20.75 3.45 9.61
N VAL A 1018 -21.23 2.29 9.17
CA VAL A 1018 -22.62 2.08 8.78
C VAL A 1018 -23.44 1.72 10.00
N HIS A 1019 -24.53 2.44 10.21
CA HIS A 1019 -25.48 2.15 11.28
C HIS A 1019 -26.93 2.46 10.92
N VAL A 1020 -27.84 1.67 11.48
CA VAL A 1020 -29.28 1.91 11.43
C VAL A 1020 -29.75 2.37 12.80
N THR A 1021 -30.56 3.42 12.84
CA THR A 1021 -31.04 3.99 14.11
C THR A 1021 -32.53 4.28 14.04
N LYS A 1022 -33.26 3.84 15.06
CA LYS A 1022 -34.71 4.05 15.21
C LYS A 1022 -35.02 4.70 16.57
N VAL A 1023 -35.94 5.65 16.61
CA VAL A 1023 -36.48 6.20 17.86
C VAL A 1023 -37.63 5.30 18.33
N ARG A 1024 -37.54 4.80 19.56
CA ARG A 1024 -38.54 3.90 20.17
C ARG A 1024 -39.85 4.66 20.40
N ASN A 1025 -40.97 3.94 20.29
CA ASN A 1025 -42.33 4.45 20.53
C ASN A 1025 -42.76 5.64 19.65
N VAL A 1026 -42.01 5.93 18.57
CA VAL A 1026 -42.34 6.98 17.61
C VAL A 1026 -42.51 6.32 16.25
N ASP A 1027 -43.77 6.01 15.91
CA ASP A 1027 -44.13 5.24 14.73
C ASP A 1027 -44.42 6.11 13.51
N VAL A 1028 -43.56 7.11 13.26
CA VAL A 1028 -43.73 8.07 12.17
C VAL A 1028 -42.62 7.96 11.13
N PRO A 1029 -42.90 8.24 9.84
CA PRO A 1029 -41.86 8.34 8.82
C PRO A 1029 -40.74 9.29 9.23
N GLY A 1030 -39.49 8.83 9.14
CA GLY A 1030 -38.30 9.61 9.50
C GLY A 1030 -37.83 9.49 10.96
N ALA A 1031 -38.56 8.78 11.82
CA ALA A 1031 -38.07 8.38 13.14
C ALA A 1031 -37.12 7.15 13.09
N ALA A 1032 -36.81 6.66 11.90
CA ALA A 1032 -35.74 5.70 11.65
C ALA A 1032 -34.91 6.15 10.44
N GLY A 1033 -33.61 5.83 10.44
CA GLY A 1033 -32.71 6.21 9.36
C GLY A 1033 -31.52 5.25 9.22
N PHE A 1034 -31.00 5.22 8.00
CA PHE A 1034 -29.74 4.56 7.65
C PHE A 1034 -28.69 5.65 7.52
N PHE A 1035 -27.56 5.46 8.19
CA PHE A 1035 -26.51 6.46 8.25
C PHE A 1035 -25.16 5.81 7.96
N CYS A 1036 -24.33 6.54 7.24
CA CYS A 1036 -22.95 6.18 6.96
C CYS A 1036 -22.09 7.37 7.35
N ARG A 1037 -21.31 7.23 8.41
CA ARG A 1037 -20.29 8.21 8.79
C ARG A 1037 -18.94 7.76 8.24
N TYR A 1038 -18.00 8.67 8.09
CA TYR A 1038 -16.63 8.31 7.70
C TYR A 1038 -15.68 8.67 8.82
N THR A 1039 -14.72 7.78 9.06
CA THR A 1039 -13.62 8.02 9.99
C THR A 1039 -12.30 7.75 9.28
N THR A 1040 -11.23 8.42 9.69
CA THR A 1040 -9.89 8.13 9.17
C THR A 1040 -9.26 6.99 9.94
N LEU A 1041 -8.22 6.37 9.35
CA LEU A 1041 -7.42 5.35 10.03
C LEU A 1041 -6.79 5.88 11.32
N GLY A 1042 -6.25 7.11 11.33
CA GLY A 1042 -5.69 7.69 12.56
C GLY A 1042 -6.71 7.84 13.70
N VAL A 1043 -7.96 8.19 13.40
CA VAL A 1043 -9.03 8.22 14.44
C VAL A 1043 -9.39 6.81 14.90
N ILE A 1044 -9.30 5.81 14.03
CA ILE A 1044 -9.51 4.41 14.39
C ILE A 1044 -8.39 3.93 15.33
N GLU A 1045 -7.14 4.27 15.03
CA GLU A 1045 -5.95 3.92 15.81
C GLU A 1045 -5.90 4.62 17.17
N ASP A 1046 -6.42 5.85 17.26
CA ASP A 1046 -6.52 6.61 18.52
C ASP A 1046 -7.52 5.98 19.52
N VAL A 1047 -8.41 5.08 19.07
CA VAL A 1047 -9.42 4.44 19.94
C VAL A 1047 -8.91 3.09 20.44
N THR A 1048 -8.42 3.07 21.68
CA THR A 1048 -8.01 1.82 22.36
C THR A 1048 -9.21 0.92 22.63
N TRP A 1049 -9.09 -0.38 22.36
CA TRP A 1049 -10.18 -1.32 22.59
C TRP A 1049 -10.61 -1.36 24.06
N ASP A 1050 -11.90 -1.18 24.33
CA ASP A 1050 -12.46 -1.29 25.68
C ASP A 1050 -13.59 -2.31 25.71
N ARG A 1051 -13.40 -3.42 26.42
CA ARG A 1051 -14.42 -4.46 26.58
C ARG A 1051 -15.72 -3.95 27.23
N SER A 1052 -15.65 -2.86 27.99
CA SER A 1052 -16.80 -2.21 28.63
C SER A 1052 -17.41 -1.07 27.81
N TRP A 1053 -17.03 -0.90 26.54
CA TRP A 1053 -17.46 0.22 25.69
C TRP A 1053 -18.99 0.42 25.66
N ARG A 1054 -19.78 -0.65 25.78
CA ARG A 1054 -21.26 -0.57 25.81
C ARG A 1054 -21.79 0.29 26.96
N LYS A 1055 -21.15 0.24 28.12
CA LYS A 1055 -21.51 1.08 29.29
C LYS A 1055 -21.21 2.56 29.04
N ARG A 1056 -20.29 2.88 28.13
CA ARG A 1056 -19.91 4.25 27.81
C ARG A 1056 -20.79 4.89 26.72
N VAL A 1057 -21.69 4.11 26.11
CA VAL A 1057 -22.60 4.59 25.07
C VAL A 1057 -23.57 5.64 25.63
N ASN A 1058 -24.10 5.41 26.83
CA ASN A 1058 -25.00 6.32 27.52
C ASN A 1058 -24.26 7.11 28.61
N ALA A 1059 -24.70 8.35 28.83
CA ALA A 1059 -24.09 9.25 29.81
C ALA A 1059 -24.21 8.77 31.27
N ASP A 1060 -25.28 8.03 31.55
CA ASP A 1060 -25.63 7.47 32.86
C ASP A 1060 -24.94 6.13 33.16
N GLY A 1061 -24.15 5.59 32.23
CA GLY A 1061 -23.50 4.29 32.36
C GLY A 1061 -24.41 3.09 32.14
N VAL A 1062 -25.70 3.30 31.81
CA VAL A 1062 -26.66 2.22 31.58
C VAL A 1062 -26.33 1.53 30.26
N GLU A 1063 -26.04 0.23 30.35
CA GLU A 1063 -25.70 -0.58 29.18
C GLU A 1063 -26.93 -0.80 28.29
N PRO A 1064 -26.86 -0.49 26.98
CA PRO A 1064 -27.95 -0.77 26.06
C PRO A 1064 -28.16 -2.28 25.91
N THR A 1065 -29.42 -2.71 25.88
CA THR A 1065 -29.77 -4.11 25.61
C THR A 1065 -29.54 -4.46 24.13
N LEU A 1066 -29.67 -5.73 23.75
CA LEU A 1066 -29.64 -6.09 22.32
C LEU A 1066 -30.99 -5.80 21.66
N PRO A 1067 -31.03 -5.24 20.45
CA PRO A 1067 -32.28 -5.06 19.73
C PRO A 1067 -32.87 -6.41 19.32
N ALA A 1068 -34.18 -6.56 19.48
CA ALA A 1068 -34.90 -7.75 19.04
C ALA A 1068 -35.11 -7.70 17.53
N LEU A 1069 -34.20 -8.32 16.78
CA LEU A 1069 -34.28 -8.41 15.33
C LEU A 1069 -34.92 -9.75 14.89
N PRO A 1070 -35.65 -9.76 13.75
CA PRO A 1070 -36.10 -11.00 13.13
C PRO A 1070 -34.93 -11.98 12.93
N GLY A 1071 -35.17 -13.26 13.20
CA GLY A 1071 -34.13 -14.30 13.13
C GLY A 1071 -33.16 -14.36 14.31
N ASN A 1072 -33.24 -13.42 15.26
CA ASN A 1072 -32.35 -13.32 16.42
C ASN A 1072 -30.85 -13.45 16.06
N PRO A 1073 -30.34 -12.61 15.13
CA PRO A 1073 -28.97 -12.67 14.67
C PRO A 1073 -28.00 -12.47 15.83
N ARG A 1074 -26.85 -13.15 15.77
CA ARG A 1074 -25.84 -13.10 16.83
C ARG A 1074 -25.14 -11.74 16.82
N ASP A 1075 -24.98 -11.16 18.01
CA ASP A 1075 -24.15 -9.97 18.21
C ASP A 1075 -22.66 -10.28 18.00
N MET A 1076 -22.02 -9.51 17.11
CA MET A 1076 -20.65 -9.71 16.63
C MET A 1076 -19.63 -8.77 17.29
N SER A 1077 -20.06 -7.94 18.26
CA SER A 1077 -19.20 -6.90 18.86
C SER A 1077 -17.93 -7.44 19.54
N PHE A 1078 -17.95 -8.69 20.02
CA PHE A 1078 -16.81 -9.32 20.70
C PHE A 1078 -16.19 -10.50 19.93
N ASN A 1079 -16.67 -10.80 18.72
CA ASN A 1079 -16.26 -11.99 17.98
C ASN A 1079 -15.17 -11.69 16.93
N PHE A 1080 -13.95 -11.41 17.38
CA PHE A 1080 -12.83 -11.00 16.50
C PHE A 1080 -12.29 -12.13 15.63
N LYS A 1081 -12.04 -13.30 16.24
CA LYS A 1081 -11.63 -14.50 15.52
C LYS A 1081 -12.70 -14.87 14.49
N GLY A 1082 -13.99 -14.82 14.87
CA GLY A 1082 -15.09 -15.16 13.98
C GLY A 1082 -15.42 -14.18 12.85
N THR A 1083 -14.86 -12.97 12.82
CA THR A 1083 -15.12 -11.99 11.73
C THR A 1083 -14.05 -11.98 10.65
N CYS A 1084 -12.79 -12.30 10.98
CA CYS A 1084 -11.69 -12.31 10.01
C CYS A 1084 -11.20 -13.71 9.68
N SER A 1085 -11.16 -14.64 10.65
CA SER A 1085 -10.77 -16.04 10.39
C SER A 1085 -11.94 -16.92 9.94
N ARG A 1086 -13.17 -16.45 10.12
CA ARG A 1086 -14.40 -17.10 9.64
C ARG A 1086 -14.86 -16.53 8.29
N LEU A 1087 -13.90 -16.43 7.39
CA LEU A 1087 -14.16 -16.72 5.98
C LEU A 1087 -14.69 -18.17 5.80
N ASP A 1088 -14.67 -19.00 6.86
CA ASP A 1088 -15.39 -20.26 6.93
C ASP A 1088 -16.89 -20.11 7.19
N LEU A 1089 -17.64 -19.95 6.10
CA LEU A 1089 -18.55 -21.02 5.67
C LEU A 1089 -18.87 -20.86 4.22
#